data_AF-A0A831S6S9-F1
#
_entry.id   AF-A0A831S6S9-F1
#
_cell.length_a   1.000
_cell.length_b   1.000
_cell.length_c   1.000
_cell.angle_alpha   90.00
_cell.angle_beta   90.00
_cell.angle_gamma   90.00
#
_symmetry.space_group_name_H-M   'P 1'
#
loop_
_entity.id
_entity.type
_entity.pdbx_description
1 polymer ?
#
loop_
_entity_poly.entity_id
_entity_poly.type
_entity_poly.pdbx_seq_one_letter_code
_entity_poly.pdbx_strand_id
1 'polypeptide(L)'
;MSKRIYVKSRKSQMIPKKITRHHVIEAIKKIEKEGIPKKRMARLYALSFRGKKFPPKYVISVAAKLAIGRELTSEEFEGGKQTNTFLRKLGFKIIETAEEKEAHLRPQAIKKTHHNERCPECKRTILRFLKENFGEAEQNYRFDVGTKPEDFRGTPFYKSLVKIYKALQNYRGFKNFVKTKTLPHCDFFVPNPGLVVEFDESQHFTLARKIALENYPEDIKLGFDKKRWIGLCEKINAKDNNPPYRDEQRAWYDTLRDFALQDLRISVVRLYSREHIWCTLDAKKKDDIQWFQNLINKKLSSSRKAGITKKTQGIQIGLAFPELKNKNHHNIHHFLKIIQNSRQNLDLIIFPEGYESIETESIIHPEFVEKNKEMMDIIQKYSGISRKFNLSLILGISIDYKDTSISGGGNDQYCLFVTPSGKKALYHKHSTSKFTAFFDSRWSLQNNFPVLNVKDKKVGISICHDSYISLIPRILKTKGADIWVNISFQNVRTHIWEAVLQTRATENNFISICTLHRNSKPSKGEGKPQKEPYAFSKEGKIELRELTKNLPLEEIPPEKRTGKIYYFNTASYETFSTEGISESNIPQSAITISITKDKYGSIKIIGGDEKFVFEKVSLKDFIFKPETLWKLSLKNFKRNKITLFSVLAKSREDWERHKPRVEQIIKGRVIEFSTLFVFLNKKKGDILLAAYRSSNYKSSRIFFPYHFPFRIDKRFLKGMESIFKISFDNRKRNKELYFKRISKMINYLQRNEQIIFS
;
A
#
# COMPACT_ATOMS: atom_id res chain seq x y z
N MET A 1 -33.98 -51.79 -43.98
CA MET A 1 -32.70 -51.11 -44.26
C MET A 1 -32.95 -49.61 -44.40
N SER A 2 -32.50 -48.78 -43.45
CA SER A 2 -32.41 -47.32 -43.66
C SER A 2 -31.21 -46.77 -42.90
N LYS A 3 -30.47 -45.91 -43.60
CA LYS A 3 -29.05 -45.54 -43.41
C LYS A 3 -28.81 -44.70 -42.15
N ARG A 4 -27.79 -45.09 -41.37
CA ARG A 4 -27.15 -44.25 -40.33
C ARG A 4 -26.38 -43.12 -41.00
N ILE A 5 -26.76 -41.88 -40.72
CA ILE A 5 -26.01 -40.68 -41.09
C ILE A 5 -24.89 -40.48 -40.06
N TYR A 6 -23.64 -40.55 -40.54
CA TYR A 6 -22.44 -40.23 -39.78
C TYR A 6 -22.38 -38.72 -39.45
N VAL A 7 -22.39 -38.37 -38.16
CA VAL A 7 -22.00 -37.03 -37.71
C VAL A 7 -20.50 -37.03 -37.42
N LYS A 8 -19.74 -36.27 -38.22
CA LYS A 8 -18.29 -36.03 -38.07
C LYS A 8 -17.94 -35.54 -36.66
N SER A 9 -16.93 -36.15 -36.03
CA SER A 9 -16.34 -35.65 -34.79
C SER A 9 -15.63 -34.30 -35.03
N ARG A 10 -16.01 -33.27 -34.26
CA ARG A 10 -15.33 -31.97 -34.27
C ARG A 10 -14.07 -32.06 -33.39
N LYS A 11 -12.88 -32.12 -34.00
CA LYS A 11 -11.61 -31.86 -33.31
C LYS A 11 -11.54 -30.36 -32.95
N SER A 12 -11.46 -29.99 -31.67
CA SER A 12 -11.12 -28.62 -31.28
C SER A 12 -9.67 -28.32 -31.67
N GLN A 13 -9.41 -27.24 -32.41
CA GLN A 13 -8.05 -26.85 -32.79
C GLN A 13 -7.43 -25.89 -31.75
N MET A 14 -6.10 -25.84 -31.73
CA MET A 14 -5.32 -24.96 -30.86
C MET A 14 -5.30 -23.51 -31.37
N ILE A 15 -5.25 -22.54 -30.45
CA ILE A 15 -5.06 -21.12 -30.78
C ILE A 15 -3.75 -20.93 -31.58
N PRO A 16 -3.77 -20.27 -32.75
CA PRO A 16 -2.60 -20.10 -33.60
C PRO A 16 -1.44 -19.40 -32.89
N LYS A 17 -0.24 -20.01 -32.91
CA LYS A 17 0.98 -19.45 -32.30
C LYS A 17 1.47 -18.14 -32.94
N LYS A 18 0.98 -17.81 -34.14
CA LYS A 18 1.27 -16.54 -34.85
C LYS A 18 0.64 -15.32 -34.16
N ILE A 19 -0.35 -15.50 -33.28
CA ILE A 19 -0.93 -14.40 -32.50
C ILE A 19 0.09 -13.95 -31.46
N THR A 20 0.49 -12.68 -31.51
CA THR A 20 1.51 -12.09 -30.62
C THR A 20 0.86 -11.11 -29.66
N ARG A 21 1.63 -10.67 -28.65
CA ARG A 21 1.19 -9.65 -27.70
C ARG A 21 0.76 -8.35 -28.39
N HIS A 22 1.43 -7.95 -29.47
CA HIS A 22 1.08 -6.75 -30.24
C HIS A 22 -0.32 -6.88 -30.87
N HIS A 23 -0.60 -8.02 -31.53
CA HIS A 23 -1.92 -8.30 -32.11
C HIS A 23 -3.05 -8.25 -31.07
N VAL A 24 -2.79 -8.71 -29.84
CA VAL A 24 -3.77 -8.65 -28.75
C VAL A 24 -4.03 -7.21 -28.29
N ILE A 25 -3.01 -6.34 -28.25
CA ILE A 25 -3.19 -4.91 -27.90
C ILE A 25 -3.99 -4.18 -28.97
N GLU A 26 -3.67 -4.40 -30.25
CA GLU A 26 -4.41 -3.78 -31.36
C GLU A 26 -5.86 -4.27 -31.42
N ALA A 27 -6.10 -5.55 -31.12
CA ALA A 27 -7.45 -6.09 -30.97
C ALA A 27 -8.24 -5.40 -29.85
N ILE A 28 -7.60 -5.13 -28.70
CA ILE A 28 -8.24 -4.41 -27.58
C ILE A 28 -8.61 -2.98 -28.01
N LYS A 29 -7.70 -2.24 -28.65
CA LYS A 29 -7.98 -0.88 -29.15
C LYS A 29 -9.15 -0.86 -30.13
N LYS A 30 -9.21 -1.85 -31.02
CA LYS A 30 -10.31 -2.00 -31.98
C LYS A 30 -11.65 -2.26 -31.27
N ILE A 31 -11.66 -3.16 -30.29
CA ILE A 31 -12.84 -3.45 -29.47
C ILE A 31 -13.29 -2.23 -28.65
N GLU A 32 -12.36 -1.39 -28.18
CA GLU A 32 -12.71 -0.12 -27.51
C GLU A 32 -13.41 0.87 -28.43
N LYS A 33 -13.04 0.91 -29.71
CA LYS A 33 -13.65 1.79 -30.70
C LYS A 33 -15.00 1.27 -31.21
N GLU A 34 -15.11 -0.03 -31.44
CA GLU A 34 -16.27 -0.66 -32.09
C GLU A 34 -17.29 -1.24 -31.09
N GLY A 35 -16.91 -1.36 -29.82
CA GLY A 35 -17.74 -1.98 -28.78
C GLY A 35 -17.68 -3.51 -28.78
N ILE A 36 -18.30 -4.11 -27.76
CA ILE A 36 -18.38 -5.56 -27.59
C ILE A 36 -19.78 -6.02 -28.00
N PRO A 37 -19.92 -6.90 -29.01
CA PRO A 37 -21.23 -7.47 -29.34
C PRO A 37 -21.84 -8.21 -28.14
N LYS A 38 -23.15 -8.05 -27.88
CA LYS A 38 -23.84 -8.66 -26.73
C LYS A 38 -23.58 -10.17 -26.60
N LYS A 39 -23.54 -10.91 -27.71
CA LYS A 39 -23.26 -12.36 -27.77
C LYS A 39 -21.81 -12.75 -27.42
N ARG A 40 -20.90 -11.78 -27.36
CA ARG A 40 -19.46 -11.95 -27.13
C ARG A 40 -18.99 -11.41 -25.78
N MET A 41 -19.91 -10.98 -24.93
CA MET A 41 -19.64 -10.58 -23.55
C MET A 41 -19.04 -11.74 -22.74
N ALA A 42 -18.14 -11.41 -21.81
CA ALA A 42 -17.52 -12.38 -20.93
C ALA A 42 -18.47 -12.79 -19.81
N ARG A 43 -18.65 -14.10 -19.60
CA ARG A 43 -19.49 -14.65 -18.52
C ARG A 43 -18.72 -14.91 -17.22
N LEU A 44 -17.56 -15.55 -17.35
CA LEU A 44 -16.75 -16.05 -16.22
C LEU A 44 -15.41 -15.33 -16.01
N TYR A 45 -14.77 -14.92 -17.10
CA TYR A 45 -13.42 -14.36 -17.08
C TYR A 45 -13.36 -13.11 -17.93
N ALA A 46 -12.68 -12.08 -17.45
CA ALA A 46 -12.37 -10.87 -18.20
C ALA A 46 -10.85 -10.67 -18.30
N LEU A 47 -10.39 -10.24 -19.47
CA LEU A 47 -9.04 -9.69 -19.64
C LEU A 47 -9.06 -8.26 -19.12
N SER A 48 -8.19 -7.97 -18.14
CA SER A 48 -8.03 -6.64 -17.55
C SER A 48 -6.88 -5.92 -18.24
N PHE A 49 -7.17 -4.79 -18.88
CA PHE A 49 -6.16 -3.96 -19.53
C PHE A 49 -6.49 -2.48 -19.29
N ARG A 50 -5.56 -1.72 -18.69
CA ARG A 50 -5.73 -0.29 -18.35
C ARG A 50 -7.03 0.03 -17.61
N GLY A 51 -7.35 -0.75 -16.57
CA GLY A 51 -8.57 -0.57 -15.76
C GLY A 51 -9.88 -1.03 -16.42
N LYS A 52 -9.87 -1.36 -17.71
CA LYS A 52 -11.05 -1.85 -18.45
C LYS A 52 -11.05 -3.37 -18.59
N LYS A 53 -12.26 -3.94 -18.78
CA LYS A 53 -12.52 -5.37 -18.87
C LYS A 53 -12.95 -5.75 -20.28
N PHE A 54 -12.29 -6.75 -20.85
CA PHE A 54 -12.55 -7.25 -22.20
C PHE A 54 -12.82 -8.75 -22.19
N PRO A 55 -13.71 -9.28 -23.06
CA PRO A 55 -13.96 -10.71 -23.12
C PRO A 55 -12.77 -11.47 -23.71
N PRO A 56 -12.11 -12.37 -22.97
CA PRO A 56 -10.86 -13.02 -23.41
C PRO A 56 -11.01 -13.75 -24.75
N LYS A 57 -12.12 -14.48 -24.93
CA LYS A 57 -12.36 -15.24 -26.16
C LYS A 57 -12.59 -14.32 -27.37
N TYR A 58 -13.25 -13.19 -27.15
CA TYR A 58 -13.47 -12.22 -28.23
C TYR A 58 -12.18 -11.52 -28.63
N VAL A 59 -11.37 -11.13 -27.64
CA VAL A 59 -10.05 -10.52 -27.88
C VAL A 59 -9.17 -11.43 -28.75
N ILE A 60 -9.13 -12.73 -28.49
CA ILE A 60 -8.35 -13.68 -29.32
C ILE A 60 -8.89 -13.78 -30.75
N SER A 61 -10.22 -13.76 -30.94
CA SER A 61 -10.83 -13.80 -32.27
C SER A 61 -10.43 -12.61 -33.13
N VAL A 62 -10.48 -11.40 -32.55
CA VAL A 62 -10.09 -10.17 -33.26
C VAL A 62 -8.57 -10.15 -33.49
N ALA A 63 -7.78 -10.60 -32.51
CA ALA A 63 -6.33 -10.71 -32.65
C ALA A 63 -5.93 -11.71 -33.75
N ALA A 64 -6.70 -12.78 -33.94
CA ALA A 64 -6.49 -13.73 -35.03
C ALA A 64 -6.72 -13.07 -36.40
N LYS A 65 -7.74 -12.22 -36.56
CA LYS A 65 -7.96 -11.45 -37.79
C LYS A 65 -6.72 -10.65 -38.19
N LEU A 66 -6.11 -9.99 -37.21
CA LEU A 66 -4.92 -9.18 -37.40
C LEU A 66 -3.67 -10.03 -37.70
N ALA A 67 -3.57 -11.22 -37.10
CA ALA A 67 -2.38 -12.06 -37.20
C ALA A 67 -2.38 -13.05 -38.38
N ILE A 68 -3.56 -13.53 -38.80
CA ILE A 68 -3.72 -14.58 -39.82
C ILE A 68 -4.78 -14.25 -40.87
N GLY A 69 -5.25 -13.00 -40.93
CA GLY A 69 -6.17 -12.51 -41.96
C GLY A 69 -7.64 -12.92 -41.79
N ARG A 70 -7.97 -13.74 -40.78
CA ARG A 70 -9.34 -14.19 -40.50
C ARG A 70 -9.65 -14.27 -39.01
N GLU A 71 -10.90 -13.98 -38.64
CA GLU A 71 -11.36 -14.18 -37.26
C GLU A 71 -11.53 -15.66 -36.93
N LEU A 72 -11.30 -16.01 -35.66
CA LEU A 72 -11.61 -17.35 -35.15
C LEU A 72 -13.03 -17.38 -34.60
N THR A 73 -13.85 -18.25 -35.15
CA THR A 73 -15.20 -18.53 -34.66
C THR A 73 -15.16 -19.10 -33.24
N SER A 74 -16.27 -18.98 -32.51
CA SER A 74 -16.37 -19.52 -31.14
C SER A 74 -16.23 -21.04 -31.05
N GLU A 75 -16.29 -21.74 -32.17
CA GLU A 75 -16.24 -23.21 -32.27
C GLU A 75 -14.83 -23.73 -32.54
N GLU A 76 -13.93 -22.87 -33.04
CA GLU A 76 -12.56 -23.25 -33.42
C GLU A 76 -11.60 -23.42 -32.24
N PHE A 77 -11.91 -22.81 -31.08
CA PHE A 77 -11.08 -22.88 -29.88
C PHE A 77 -11.90 -22.75 -28.60
N GLU A 78 -11.36 -23.26 -27.50
CA GLU A 78 -12.02 -23.31 -26.21
C GLU A 78 -11.86 -22.02 -25.42
N GLY A 79 -12.98 -21.60 -24.80
CA GLY A 79 -12.97 -20.51 -23.82
C GLY A 79 -12.34 -20.96 -22.50
N GLY A 80 -12.29 -20.08 -21.49
CA GLY A 80 -11.81 -20.44 -20.16
C GLY A 80 -10.33 -20.80 -20.15
N LYS A 81 -9.96 -22.02 -19.71
CA LYS A 81 -8.56 -22.39 -19.42
C LYS A 81 -7.63 -22.21 -20.62
N GLN A 82 -8.01 -22.63 -21.83
CA GLN A 82 -7.16 -22.53 -23.04
C GLN A 82 -6.88 -21.07 -23.39
N THR A 83 -7.94 -20.27 -23.59
CA THR A 83 -7.89 -18.83 -23.87
C THR A 83 -7.14 -18.05 -22.79
N ASN A 84 -7.44 -18.30 -21.51
CA ASN A 84 -6.85 -17.58 -20.38
C ASN A 84 -5.36 -17.90 -20.23
N THR A 85 -4.97 -19.17 -20.43
CA THR A 85 -3.56 -19.58 -20.38
C THR A 85 -2.76 -18.94 -21.51
N PHE A 86 -3.32 -18.91 -22.73
CA PHE A 86 -2.68 -18.27 -23.87
C PHE A 86 -2.42 -16.77 -23.62
N LEU A 87 -3.44 -16.04 -23.16
CA LEU A 87 -3.30 -14.60 -22.88
C LEU A 87 -2.37 -14.31 -21.69
N ARG A 88 -2.36 -15.15 -20.66
CA ARG A 88 -1.40 -15.04 -19.54
C ARG A 88 0.04 -15.26 -20.00
N LYS A 89 0.28 -16.22 -20.90
CA LYS A 89 1.62 -16.43 -21.50
C LYS A 89 2.11 -15.21 -22.29
N LEU A 90 1.19 -14.43 -22.86
CA LEU A 90 1.50 -13.15 -23.52
C LEU A 90 1.55 -11.95 -22.54
N GLY A 91 1.47 -12.20 -21.23
CA GLY A 91 1.61 -11.18 -20.18
C GLY A 91 0.35 -10.39 -19.84
N PHE A 92 -0.84 -10.87 -20.19
CA PHE A 92 -2.11 -10.22 -19.85
C PHE A 92 -2.73 -10.77 -18.56
N LYS A 93 -3.32 -9.87 -17.76
CA LYS A 93 -4.05 -10.22 -16.53
C LYS A 93 -5.47 -10.67 -16.87
N ILE A 94 -5.83 -11.88 -16.44
CA ILE A 94 -7.20 -12.39 -16.51
C ILE A 94 -7.79 -12.40 -15.10
N ILE A 95 -8.94 -11.76 -14.94
CA ILE A 95 -9.72 -11.71 -13.70
C ILE A 95 -11.02 -12.51 -13.86
N GLU A 96 -11.57 -13.00 -12.76
CA GLU A 96 -12.90 -13.63 -12.74
C GLU A 96 -13.99 -12.56 -12.60
N THR A 97 -15.09 -12.70 -13.33
CA THR A 97 -16.24 -11.79 -13.27
C THR A 97 -17.21 -12.22 -12.17
N ALA A 98 -17.74 -11.24 -11.43
CA ALA A 98 -18.56 -11.48 -10.23
C ALA A 98 -19.95 -12.09 -10.54
N GLU A 99 -20.37 -12.11 -11.80
CA GLU A 99 -21.75 -12.44 -12.22
C GLU A 99 -22.11 -13.93 -12.14
N GLU A 100 -21.15 -14.86 -11.97
CA GLU A 100 -21.44 -16.29 -11.77
C GLU A 100 -20.95 -16.86 -10.41
N LYS A 101 -20.33 -16.04 -9.55
CA LYS A 101 -20.04 -16.44 -8.15
C LYS A 101 -21.32 -16.67 -7.33
N GLU A 102 -22.43 -16.02 -7.71
CA GLU A 102 -23.74 -16.22 -7.09
C GLU A 102 -24.51 -17.44 -7.65
N ALA A 103 -24.21 -17.89 -8.87
CA ALA A 103 -24.93 -19.01 -9.50
C ALA A 103 -24.41 -20.39 -9.06
N HIS A 104 -23.11 -20.50 -8.73
CA HIS A 104 -22.50 -21.75 -8.24
C HIS A 104 -22.71 -22.03 -6.74
N LEU A 105 -23.40 -21.14 -6.02
CA LEU A 105 -23.74 -21.32 -4.61
C LEU A 105 -25.11 -21.99 -4.39
N ARG A 106 -25.78 -22.51 -5.43
CA ARG A 106 -26.96 -23.36 -5.23
C ARG A 106 -26.51 -24.74 -4.74
N PRO A 107 -26.84 -25.16 -3.52
CA PRO A 107 -26.49 -26.48 -3.03
C PRO A 107 -27.25 -27.55 -3.80
N GLN A 108 -26.54 -28.60 -4.22
CA GLN A 108 -27.17 -29.89 -4.52
C GLN A 108 -27.88 -30.39 -3.27
N ALA A 109 -29.14 -30.77 -3.44
CA ALA A 109 -30.06 -31.14 -2.38
C ALA A 109 -29.62 -32.41 -1.65
N ILE A 110 -29.44 -32.39 -0.32
CA ILE A 110 -29.72 -33.54 0.56
C ILE A 110 -30.21 -33.08 1.96
N LYS A 111 -31.40 -33.64 2.29
CA LYS A 111 -32.11 -33.92 3.57
C LYS A 111 -32.57 -32.77 4.51
N LYS A 112 -33.91 -32.74 4.60
CA LYS A 112 -34.82 -31.96 5.46
C LYS A 112 -34.38 -31.88 6.92
N THR A 113 -34.08 -30.67 7.38
CA THR A 113 -34.48 -30.17 8.69
C THR A 113 -35.30 -28.90 8.44
N HIS A 114 -36.45 -28.74 9.10
CA HIS A 114 -37.35 -27.60 8.86
C HIS A 114 -36.68 -26.29 9.29
N HIS A 115 -36.02 -25.61 8.35
CA HIS A 115 -35.52 -24.26 8.56
C HIS A 115 -36.67 -23.25 8.37
N ASN A 116 -36.91 -22.43 9.39
CA ASN A 116 -37.75 -21.23 9.35
C ASN A 116 -37.04 -20.08 10.08
N GLU A 117 -37.63 -18.88 10.09
CA GLU A 117 -37.01 -17.71 10.73
C GLU A 117 -36.75 -17.86 12.22
N ARG A 118 -37.53 -18.71 12.91
CA ARG A 118 -37.42 -19.00 14.33
C ARG A 118 -36.54 -20.21 14.62
N CYS A 119 -35.74 -20.67 13.65
CA CYS A 119 -34.85 -21.81 13.80
C CYS A 119 -33.86 -21.57 14.94
N PRO A 120 -33.92 -22.33 16.05
CA PRO A 120 -33.00 -22.13 17.18
C PRO A 120 -31.54 -22.40 16.79
N GLU A 121 -31.33 -23.32 15.83
CA GLU A 121 -29.99 -23.67 15.38
C GLU A 121 -29.29 -22.53 14.64
N CYS A 122 -30.03 -21.66 13.94
CA CYS A 122 -29.44 -20.47 13.32
C CYS A 122 -28.79 -19.55 14.38
N LYS A 123 -29.51 -19.27 15.48
CA LYS A 123 -28.98 -18.45 16.58
C LYS A 123 -27.81 -19.14 17.29
N ARG A 124 -27.86 -20.46 17.48
CA ARG A 124 -26.72 -21.23 18.03
C ARG A 124 -25.49 -21.18 17.13
N THR A 125 -25.66 -21.32 15.82
CA THR A 125 -24.56 -21.22 14.87
C THR A 125 -23.92 -19.83 14.90
N ILE A 126 -24.72 -18.76 14.94
CA ILE A 126 -24.20 -17.39 15.08
C ILE A 126 -23.41 -17.23 16.38
N LEU A 127 -23.92 -17.72 17.52
CA LEU A 127 -23.19 -17.68 18.78
C LEU A 127 -21.83 -18.37 18.68
N ARG A 128 -21.80 -19.57 18.07
CA ARG A 128 -20.55 -20.32 17.87
C ARG A 128 -19.56 -19.51 17.04
N PHE A 129 -19.99 -18.92 15.92
CA PHE A 129 -19.11 -18.06 15.13
C PHE A 129 -18.61 -16.84 15.88
N LEU A 130 -19.44 -16.20 16.71
CA LEU A 130 -19.01 -15.06 17.51
C LEU A 130 -17.93 -15.48 18.53
N LYS A 131 -18.11 -16.62 19.20
CA LYS A 131 -17.08 -17.17 20.12
C LYS A 131 -15.78 -17.53 19.40
N GLU A 132 -15.85 -18.18 18.24
CA GLU A 132 -14.65 -18.54 17.46
C GLU A 132 -13.90 -17.30 16.94
N ASN A 133 -14.61 -16.21 16.62
CA ASN A 133 -13.99 -15.00 16.08
C ASN A 133 -13.51 -14.00 17.15
N PHE A 134 -14.18 -13.95 18.30
CA PHE A 134 -13.97 -12.90 19.32
C PHE A 134 -13.70 -13.44 20.73
N GLY A 135 -13.68 -14.76 20.92
CA GLY A 135 -13.47 -15.43 22.21
C GLY A 135 -14.77 -15.53 23.01
N GLU A 136 -15.26 -14.40 23.52
CA GLU A 136 -16.43 -14.35 24.40
C GLU A 136 -17.67 -13.80 23.67
N ALA A 137 -18.82 -14.44 23.89
CA ALA A 137 -20.11 -13.97 23.40
C ALA A 137 -21.26 -14.51 24.26
N GLU A 138 -22.20 -13.64 24.59
CA GLU A 138 -23.37 -13.88 25.42
C GLU A 138 -24.66 -13.73 24.60
N GLN A 139 -25.68 -14.54 24.92
CA GLN A 139 -27.03 -14.42 24.34
C GLN A 139 -27.96 -13.71 25.32
N ASN A 140 -28.98 -13.00 24.80
CA ASN A 140 -30.01 -12.35 25.60
C ASN A 140 -29.42 -11.38 26.65
N TYR A 141 -28.38 -10.63 26.30
CA TYR A 141 -27.73 -9.70 27.23
C TYR A 141 -28.61 -8.46 27.46
N ARG A 142 -28.66 -7.95 28.69
CA ARG A 142 -29.46 -6.77 29.07
C ARG A 142 -28.55 -5.60 29.44
N PHE A 143 -28.79 -4.46 28.81
CA PHE A 143 -28.15 -3.20 29.17
C PHE A 143 -29.02 -2.41 30.15
N ASP A 144 -28.39 -1.77 31.13
CA ASP A 144 -29.07 -0.82 32.02
C ASP A 144 -29.18 0.55 31.36
N VAL A 145 -30.09 0.64 30.37
CA VAL A 145 -30.31 1.83 29.54
C VAL A 145 -31.78 2.21 29.63
N GLY A 146 -32.07 3.49 29.89
CA GLY A 146 -33.43 4.04 29.92
C GLY A 146 -34.19 3.86 28.60
N THR A 147 -35.51 4.05 28.63
CA THR A 147 -36.38 3.79 27.47
C THR A 147 -37.29 4.95 27.10
N LYS A 148 -37.34 5.98 27.93
CA LYS A 148 -38.09 7.19 27.64
C LYS A 148 -37.17 8.21 26.95
N PRO A 149 -37.67 9.05 26.04
CA PRO A 149 -36.87 10.10 25.42
C PRO A 149 -36.16 10.99 26.46
N GLU A 150 -36.81 11.26 27.59
CA GLU A 150 -36.29 12.09 28.68
C GLU A 150 -35.02 11.52 29.32
N ASP A 151 -34.86 10.20 29.31
CA ASP A 151 -33.69 9.50 29.88
C ASP A 151 -32.40 9.86 29.10
N PHE A 152 -32.54 10.42 27.90
CA PHE A 152 -31.43 10.78 27.02
C PHE A 152 -31.16 12.29 26.96
N ARG A 153 -31.73 13.09 27.87
CA ARG A 153 -31.43 14.53 27.96
C ARG A 153 -29.92 14.74 28.14
N GLY A 154 -29.34 15.61 27.31
CA GLY A 154 -27.89 15.87 27.31
C GLY A 154 -27.08 14.98 26.37
N THR A 155 -27.66 13.91 25.81
CA THR A 155 -26.98 13.11 24.76
C THR A 155 -27.07 13.82 23.39
N PRO A 156 -26.10 13.59 22.48
CA PRO A 156 -26.11 14.18 21.14
C PRO A 156 -27.34 13.83 20.30
N PHE A 157 -28.00 12.71 20.60
CA PHE A 157 -29.13 12.19 19.83
C PHE A 157 -30.50 12.45 20.46
N TYR A 158 -30.57 13.14 21.61
CA TYR A 158 -31.85 13.47 22.28
C TYR A 158 -32.89 14.05 21.31
N LYS A 159 -32.50 15.06 20.51
CA LYS A 159 -33.40 15.71 19.54
C LYS A 159 -33.94 14.73 18.49
N SER A 160 -33.09 13.83 17.99
CA SER A 160 -33.45 12.81 17.01
C SER A 160 -34.40 11.78 17.62
N LEU A 161 -34.11 11.31 18.84
CA LEU A 161 -34.97 10.37 19.57
C LEU A 161 -36.36 10.96 19.84
N VAL A 162 -36.44 12.23 20.28
CA VAL A 162 -37.73 12.92 20.47
C VAL A 162 -38.50 13.02 19.15
N LYS A 163 -37.83 13.33 18.04
CA LYS A 163 -38.45 13.39 16.71
C LYS A 163 -39.01 12.03 16.28
N ILE A 164 -38.22 10.97 16.39
CA ILE A 164 -38.63 9.61 16.04
C ILE A 164 -39.78 9.15 16.92
N TYR A 165 -39.71 9.41 18.23
CA TYR A 165 -40.77 9.08 19.18
C TYR A 165 -42.10 9.71 18.80
N LYS A 166 -42.10 11.03 18.50
CA LYS A 166 -43.29 11.75 18.05
C LYS A 166 -43.82 11.22 16.70
N ALA A 167 -42.95 10.87 15.77
CA ALA A 167 -43.35 10.30 14.49
C ALA A 167 -44.08 8.95 14.69
N LEU A 168 -43.57 8.09 15.57
CA LEU A 168 -44.23 6.83 15.94
C LEU A 168 -45.57 7.07 16.64
N GLN A 169 -45.65 8.04 17.57
CA GLN A 169 -46.91 8.40 18.23
C GLN A 169 -47.97 8.93 17.25
N ASN A 170 -47.57 9.62 16.19
CA ASN A 170 -48.48 10.22 15.22
C ASN A 170 -48.88 9.26 14.09
N TYR A 171 -48.16 8.15 13.90
CA TYR A 171 -48.45 7.18 12.86
C TYR A 171 -49.85 6.55 13.01
N ARG A 172 -50.18 6.01 14.19
CA ARG A 172 -51.51 5.44 14.49
C ARG A 172 -52.17 6.04 15.74
N GLY A 173 -51.63 7.13 16.26
CA GLY A 173 -52.18 7.86 17.41
C GLY A 173 -51.85 7.26 18.78
N PHE A 174 -51.13 6.14 18.87
CA PHE A 174 -50.77 5.52 20.14
C PHE A 174 -49.74 6.36 20.90
N LYS A 175 -50.17 7.02 21.98
CA LYS A 175 -49.28 7.86 22.80
C LYS A 175 -48.41 7.08 23.79
N ASN A 176 -48.85 5.88 24.20
CA ASN A 176 -48.26 5.11 25.31
C ASN A 176 -47.82 3.70 24.91
N PHE A 177 -46.79 3.58 24.05
CA PHE A 177 -46.28 2.28 23.57
C PHE A 177 -44.98 1.79 24.27
N VAL A 178 -44.33 2.62 25.08
CA VAL A 178 -43.16 2.22 25.89
C VAL A 178 -43.63 1.65 27.22
N LYS A 179 -43.29 0.39 27.51
CA LYS A 179 -43.85 -0.36 28.67
C LYS A 179 -42.81 -0.89 29.65
N THR A 180 -41.53 -0.78 29.34
CA THR A 180 -40.43 -1.19 30.22
C THR A 180 -39.70 0.05 30.75
N LYS A 181 -38.99 -0.08 31.87
CA LYS A 181 -38.10 0.99 32.37
C LYS A 181 -36.74 0.96 31.66
N THR A 182 -36.19 -0.23 31.47
CA THR A 182 -34.90 -0.45 30.80
C THR A 182 -35.08 -1.10 29.43
N LEU A 183 -34.08 -0.95 28.57
CA LEU A 183 -34.04 -1.53 27.24
C LEU A 183 -34.14 -3.06 27.29
N PRO A 184 -35.01 -3.69 26.48
CA PRO A 184 -35.10 -5.16 26.42
C PRO A 184 -33.80 -5.81 25.91
N HIS A 185 -33.64 -7.09 26.23
CA HIS A 185 -32.46 -7.90 25.87
C HIS A 185 -32.08 -7.79 24.38
N CYS A 186 -30.79 -7.77 24.07
CA CYS A 186 -30.28 -7.95 22.70
C CYS A 186 -30.04 -9.43 22.40
N ASP A 187 -30.01 -9.82 21.13
CA ASP A 187 -29.78 -11.22 20.76
C ASP A 187 -28.38 -11.71 21.16
N PHE A 188 -27.33 -10.94 20.85
CA PHE A 188 -25.95 -11.28 21.18
C PHE A 188 -25.14 -10.07 21.64
N PHE A 189 -24.28 -10.27 22.64
CA PHE A 189 -23.27 -9.31 23.07
C PHE A 189 -21.88 -9.95 23.12
N VAL A 190 -20.88 -9.22 22.62
CA VAL A 190 -19.47 -9.58 22.61
C VAL A 190 -18.73 -8.48 23.40
N PRO A 191 -18.28 -8.76 24.64
CA PRO A 191 -17.69 -7.76 25.52
C PRO A 191 -16.43 -7.09 24.96
N ASN A 192 -15.57 -7.86 24.29
CA ASN A 192 -14.37 -7.37 23.62
C ASN A 192 -14.43 -7.76 22.14
N PRO A 193 -14.65 -6.80 21.20
CA PRO A 193 -14.34 -5.37 21.30
C PRO A 193 -15.49 -4.43 21.75
N GLY A 194 -16.62 -4.95 22.22
CA GLY A 194 -17.83 -4.16 22.49
C GLY A 194 -18.75 -4.13 21.27
N LEU A 195 -19.43 -5.25 21.02
CA LEU A 195 -20.26 -5.48 19.84
C LEU A 195 -21.59 -6.14 20.22
N VAL A 196 -22.70 -5.59 19.74
CA VAL A 196 -24.02 -6.22 19.76
C VAL A 196 -24.37 -6.70 18.35
N VAL A 197 -24.88 -7.92 18.25
CA VAL A 197 -25.43 -8.46 17.01
C VAL A 197 -26.92 -8.74 17.22
N GLU A 198 -27.78 -8.06 16.46
CA GLU A 198 -29.22 -8.33 16.43
C GLU A 198 -29.54 -9.27 15.24
N PHE A 199 -30.44 -10.21 15.48
CA PHE A 199 -30.90 -11.18 14.50
C PHE A 199 -32.36 -10.91 14.13
N ASP A 200 -32.54 -10.06 13.11
CA ASP A 200 -33.85 -9.54 12.74
C ASP A 200 -34.71 -10.59 12.00
N GLU A 201 -35.81 -10.98 12.63
CA GLU A 201 -36.90 -11.76 12.03
C GLU A 201 -37.84 -10.86 11.20
N SER A 202 -38.63 -11.42 10.29
CA SER A 202 -39.55 -10.66 9.43
C SER A 202 -40.50 -9.74 10.21
N GLN A 203 -40.85 -10.10 11.44
CA GLN A 203 -41.71 -9.32 12.34
C GLN A 203 -41.10 -7.96 12.76
N HIS A 204 -39.80 -7.72 12.56
CA HIS A 204 -39.15 -6.43 12.81
C HIS A 204 -39.31 -5.45 11.63
N PHE A 205 -39.70 -5.93 10.44
CA PHE A 205 -39.77 -5.15 9.21
C PHE A 205 -41.19 -4.61 8.97
N THR A 206 -41.62 -3.72 9.84
CA THR A 206 -42.98 -3.11 9.86
C THR A 206 -42.97 -1.69 9.27
N LEU A 207 -44.15 -1.15 8.96
CA LEU A 207 -44.26 0.26 8.55
C LEU A 207 -43.81 1.23 9.67
N ALA A 208 -44.06 0.89 10.94
CA ALA A 208 -43.54 1.67 12.07
C ALA A 208 -42.01 1.69 12.09
N ARG A 209 -41.35 0.56 11.79
CA ARG A 209 -39.89 0.50 11.69
C ARG A 209 -39.36 1.35 10.54
N LYS A 210 -40.03 1.35 9.38
CA LYS A 210 -39.73 2.25 8.26
C LYS A 210 -39.79 3.72 8.70
N ILE A 211 -40.89 4.13 9.33
CA ILE A 211 -41.09 5.51 9.83
C ILE A 211 -39.96 5.92 10.78
N ALA A 212 -39.56 5.02 11.68
CA ALA A 212 -38.42 5.26 12.56
C ALA A 212 -37.13 5.49 11.74
N LEU A 213 -36.76 4.54 10.86
CA LEU A 213 -35.53 4.61 10.04
C LEU A 213 -35.47 5.83 9.13
N GLU A 214 -36.59 6.27 8.55
CA GLU A 214 -36.66 7.49 7.73
C GLU A 214 -36.41 8.77 8.54
N ASN A 215 -36.67 8.72 9.84
CA ASN A 215 -36.41 9.82 10.76
C ASN A 215 -35.03 9.74 11.43
N TYR A 216 -34.23 8.71 11.16
CA TYR A 216 -32.85 8.66 11.61
C TYR A 216 -32.04 9.78 10.93
N PRO A 217 -31.13 10.45 11.64
CA PRO A 217 -30.28 11.46 11.03
C PRO A 217 -29.35 10.80 10.00
N GLU A 218 -29.01 11.51 8.93
CA GLU A 218 -28.20 10.95 7.84
C GLU A 218 -26.78 10.57 8.28
N ASP A 219 -26.28 11.17 9.35
CA ASP A 219 -24.95 10.93 9.89
C ASP A 219 -24.87 9.90 11.02
N ILE A 220 -25.94 9.13 11.29
CA ILE A 220 -25.85 8.06 12.29
C ILE A 220 -25.00 6.88 11.79
N LYS A 221 -24.17 6.31 12.68
CA LYS A 221 -23.35 5.11 12.39
C LYS A 221 -24.17 3.83 12.62
N LEU A 222 -24.46 3.08 11.55
CA LEU A 222 -25.28 1.85 11.63
C LEU A 222 -24.53 0.63 11.10
N GLY A 223 -24.47 -0.48 11.84
CA GLY A 223 -23.89 -1.75 11.36
C GLY A 223 -24.75 -2.51 10.35
N PHE A 224 -25.63 -1.80 9.65
CA PHE A 224 -26.52 -2.32 8.63
C PHE A 224 -26.84 -1.21 7.62
N ASP A 225 -27.31 -1.61 6.43
CA ASP A 225 -27.66 -0.67 5.37
C ASP A 225 -29.09 -0.14 5.60
N LYS A 226 -29.21 1.14 6.00
CA LYS A 226 -30.49 1.83 6.25
C LYS A 226 -31.45 1.69 5.07
N LYS A 227 -30.97 1.90 3.83
CA LYS A 227 -31.81 1.82 2.62
C LYS A 227 -32.29 0.39 2.38
N ARG A 228 -31.42 -0.60 2.58
CA ARG A 228 -31.80 -2.02 2.51
C ARG A 228 -32.86 -2.36 3.56
N TRP A 229 -32.71 -1.89 4.80
CA TRP A 229 -33.68 -2.17 5.87
C TRP A 229 -35.03 -1.48 5.61
N ILE A 230 -35.03 -0.24 5.10
CA ILE A 230 -36.25 0.44 4.63
C ILE A 230 -36.93 -0.39 3.53
N GLY A 231 -36.17 -0.81 2.50
CA GLY A 231 -36.70 -1.64 1.42
C GLY A 231 -37.23 -3.00 1.89
N LEU A 232 -36.64 -3.59 2.95
CA LEU A 232 -37.19 -4.78 3.59
C LEU A 232 -38.50 -4.49 4.32
N CYS A 233 -38.62 -3.35 5.01
CA CYS A 233 -39.89 -2.93 5.63
C CYS A 233 -40.99 -2.73 4.59
N GLU A 234 -40.67 -2.16 3.43
CA GLU A 234 -41.62 -2.00 2.32
C GLU A 234 -42.03 -3.34 1.71
N LYS A 235 -41.05 -4.21 1.47
CA LYS A 235 -41.28 -5.51 0.81
C LYS A 235 -42.00 -6.51 1.71
N ILE A 236 -41.62 -6.57 2.99
CA ILE A 236 -42.17 -7.53 3.96
C ILE A 236 -43.48 -6.99 4.54
N ASN A 237 -43.52 -5.69 4.87
CA ASN A 237 -44.68 -4.99 5.41
C ASN A 237 -45.36 -5.78 6.54
N ALA A 238 -44.56 -6.29 7.49
CA ALA A 238 -45.07 -7.05 8.62
C ALA A 238 -45.97 -6.17 9.49
N LYS A 239 -46.96 -6.79 10.12
CA LYS A 239 -47.90 -6.13 11.02
C LYS A 239 -48.16 -7.03 12.22
N ASP A 240 -47.99 -6.48 13.42
CA ASP A 240 -48.38 -7.14 14.66
C ASP A 240 -49.20 -6.16 15.50
N ASN A 241 -50.50 -6.40 15.56
CA ASN A 241 -51.47 -5.52 16.22
C ASN A 241 -51.91 -6.04 17.58
N ASN A 242 -51.18 -6.97 18.19
CA ASN A 242 -51.50 -7.45 19.53
C ASN A 242 -50.30 -7.34 20.48
N PRO A 243 -50.25 -6.35 21.40
CA PRO A 243 -51.22 -5.27 21.57
C PRO A 243 -51.22 -4.30 20.36
N PRO A 244 -52.27 -3.47 20.19
CA PRO A 244 -52.44 -2.61 19.01
C PRO A 244 -51.22 -1.73 18.66
N TYR A 245 -50.41 -1.37 19.66
CA TYR A 245 -49.22 -0.52 19.56
C TYR A 245 -47.88 -1.27 19.42
N ARG A 246 -47.91 -2.59 19.17
CA ARG A 246 -46.71 -3.42 19.21
C ARG A 246 -45.69 -3.07 18.14
N ASP A 247 -46.13 -2.67 16.94
CA ASP A 247 -45.21 -2.26 15.88
C ASP A 247 -44.44 -0.97 16.26
N GLU A 248 -45.08 0.02 16.86
CA GLU A 248 -44.44 1.23 17.39
C GLU A 248 -43.47 0.88 18.51
N GLN A 249 -43.86 -0.03 19.40
CA GLN A 249 -43.02 -0.49 20.50
C GLN A 249 -41.74 -1.17 19.99
N ARG A 250 -41.85 -2.11 19.05
CA ARG A 250 -40.68 -2.79 18.45
C ARG A 250 -39.78 -1.79 17.73
N ALA A 251 -40.38 -0.93 16.90
CA ALA A 251 -39.64 0.10 16.17
C ALA A 251 -38.87 1.04 17.11
N TRP A 252 -39.47 1.40 18.25
CA TRP A 252 -38.84 2.23 19.27
C TRP A 252 -37.68 1.53 19.97
N TYR A 253 -37.86 0.30 20.45
CA TYR A 253 -36.77 -0.41 21.12
C TYR A 253 -35.60 -0.73 20.18
N ASP A 254 -35.88 -1.05 18.91
CA ASP A 254 -34.84 -1.18 17.91
C ASP A 254 -34.12 0.15 17.63
N THR A 255 -34.85 1.27 17.68
CA THR A 255 -34.24 2.61 17.64
C THR A 255 -33.32 2.85 18.81
N LEU A 256 -33.77 2.56 20.02
CA LEU A 256 -32.92 2.76 21.20
C LEU A 256 -31.67 1.89 21.15
N ARG A 257 -31.72 0.65 20.68
CA ARG A 257 -30.51 -0.17 20.50
C ARG A 257 -29.54 0.46 19.52
N ASP A 258 -30.04 0.95 18.38
CA ASP A 258 -29.21 1.57 17.35
C ASP A 258 -28.55 2.88 17.83
N PHE A 259 -29.18 3.61 18.75
CA PHE A 259 -28.71 4.91 19.24
C PHE A 259 -27.97 4.83 20.58
N ALA A 260 -28.62 4.32 21.62
CA ALA A 260 -28.17 4.44 23.01
C ALA A 260 -26.88 3.67 23.30
N LEU A 261 -26.64 2.57 22.59
CA LEU A 261 -25.43 1.77 22.76
C LEU A 261 -24.18 2.44 22.17
N GLN A 262 -24.33 3.45 21.32
CA GLN A 262 -23.20 4.19 20.76
C GLN A 262 -22.47 5.03 21.81
N ASP A 263 -23.19 5.57 22.82
CA ASP A 263 -22.58 6.32 23.93
C ASP A 263 -21.70 5.43 24.81
N LEU A 264 -22.07 4.15 24.93
CA LEU A 264 -21.28 3.12 25.61
C LEU A 264 -20.12 2.59 24.75
N ARG A 265 -19.87 3.19 23.57
CA ARG A 265 -18.88 2.77 22.57
C ARG A 265 -19.11 1.34 22.04
N ILE A 266 -20.34 0.85 22.11
CA ILE A 266 -20.72 -0.48 21.64
C ILE A 266 -21.23 -0.38 20.20
N SER A 267 -20.66 -1.18 19.30
CA SER A 267 -21.09 -1.24 17.90
C SER A 267 -22.29 -2.17 17.75
N VAL A 268 -23.32 -1.77 17.01
CA VAL A 268 -24.50 -2.62 16.73
C VAL A 268 -24.50 -3.08 15.27
N VAL A 269 -24.55 -4.39 15.04
CA VAL A 269 -24.66 -5.03 13.73
C VAL A 269 -26.00 -5.76 13.65
N ARG A 270 -26.72 -5.65 12.52
CA ARG A 270 -27.96 -6.38 12.30
C ARG A 270 -27.81 -7.44 11.19
N LEU A 271 -28.30 -8.64 11.46
CA LEU A 271 -28.35 -9.76 10.52
C LEU A 271 -29.82 -10.06 10.19
N TYR A 272 -30.16 -10.13 8.91
CA TYR A 272 -31.53 -10.50 8.53
C TYR A 272 -31.66 -12.02 8.50
N SER A 273 -32.62 -12.57 9.24
CA SER A 273 -32.80 -14.02 9.39
C SER A 273 -32.86 -14.80 8.07
N ARG A 274 -33.50 -14.25 7.01
CA ARG A 274 -33.57 -14.90 5.69
C ARG A 274 -32.42 -14.55 4.73
N GLU A 275 -31.39 -13.81 5.16
CA GLU A 275 -30.26 -13.50 4.28
C GLU A 275 -29.33 -14.69 4.05
N HIS A 276 -29.39 -15.70 4.92
CA HIS A 276 -28.68 -16.97 4.78
C HIS A 276 -29.42 -18.07 5.56
N ILE A 277 -29.25 -19.33 5.16
CA ILE A 277 -29.65 -20.47 6.01
C ILE A 277 -28.53 -20.69 7.03
N TRP A 278 -28.51 -19.91 8.11
CA TRP A 278 -27.36 -19.85 9.02
C TRP A 278 -26.97 -21.20 9.64
N CYS A 279 -27.93 -22.08 9.88
CA CYS A 279 -27.70 -23.42 10.42
C CYS A 279 -26.97 -24.40 9.46
N THR A 280 -26.73 -24.03 8.19
CA THR A 280 -25.93 -24.86 7.27
C THR A 280 -24.43 -24.58 7.35
N LEU A 281 -24.02 -23.55 8.11
CA LEU A 281 -22.61 -23.17 8.26
C LEU A 281 -21.96 -23.93 9.41
N ASP A 282 -20.68 -24.27 9.25
CA ASP A 282 -19.90 -24.98 10.27
C ASP A 282 -18.85 -24.07 10.91
N ALA A 283 -19.07 -23.73 12.18
CA ALA A 283 -18.14 -22.93 12.97
C ALA A 283 -16.78 -23.60 13.26
N LYS A 284 -16.56 -24.86 12.83
CA LYS A 284 -15.24 -25.53 12.85
C LYS A 284 -14.51 -25.44 11.51
N LYS A 285 -15.20 -25.08 10.44
CA LYS A 285 -14.63 -25.01 9.09
C LYS A 285 -14.03 -23.63 8.85
N LYS A 286 -12.71 -23.58 8.60
CA LYS A 286 -11.95 -22.33 8.43
C LYS A 286 -12.54 -21.38 7.38
N ASP A 287 -13.06 -21.91 6.28
CA ASP A 287 -13.66 -21.09 5.22
C ASP A 287 -14.94 -20.38 5.69
N ASP A 288 -15.78 -21.08 6.46
CA ASP A 288 -17.03 -20.54 6.98
C ASP A 288 -16.75 -19.52 8.10
N ILE A 289 -15.74 -19.78 8.95
CA ILE A 289 -15.26 -18.83 9.97
C ILE A 289 -14.78 -17.55 9.27
N GLN A 290 -13.93 -17.69 8.26
CA GLN A 290 -13.38 -16.54 7.53
C GLN A 290 -14.47 -15.76 6.78
N TRP A 291 -15.46 -16.46 6.22
CA TRP A 291 -16.62 -15.84 5.56
C TRP A 291 -17.45 -15.04 6.55
N PHE A 292 -17.79 -15.62 7.72
CA PHE A 292 -18.56 -14.95 8.76
C PHE A 292 -17.81 -13.73 9.31
N GLN A 293 -16.50 -13.87 9.55
CA GLN A 293 -15.64 -12.78 9.98
C GLN A 293 -15.66 -11.63 8.97
N ASN A 294 -15.57 -11.93 7.67
CA ASN A 294 -15.63 -10.94 6.61
C ASN A 294 -17.02 -10.27 6.55
N LEU A 295 -18.10 -11.00 6.80
CA LEU A 295 -19.46 -10.46 6.85
C LEU A 295 -19.60 -9.44 8.00
N ILE A 296 -19.21 -9.81 9.21
CA ILE A 296 -19.24 -8.92 10.39
C ILE A 296 -18.31 -7.72 10.17
N ASN A 297 -17.09 -7.91 9.68
CA ASN A 297 -16.15 -6.83 9.37
C ASN A 297 -16.66 -5.89 8.27
N LYS A 298 -17.35 -6.42 7.26
CA LYS A 298 -18.01 -5.59 6.23
C LYS A 298 -19.12 -4.75 6.85
N LYS A 299 -19.93 -5.33 7.75
CA LYS A 299 -21.01 -4.63 8.45
C LYS A 299 -20.49 -3.55 9.42
N LEU A 300 -19.40 -3.86 10.13
CA LEU A 300 -18.66 -2.91 10.97
C LEU A 300 -17.88 -1.84 10.17
N SER A 301 -17.57 -2.09 8.90
CA SER A 301 -16.98 -1.07 8.03
C SER A 301 -18.04 -0.25 7.28
N SER A 302 -19.26 -0.76 7.12
CA SER A 302 -20.43 0.03 6.68
C SER A 302 -21.02 0.92 7.77
N SER A 303 -20.95 0.56 9.06
CA SER A 303 -21.27 1.49 10.17
C SER A 303 -20.32 2.66 10.29
N ARG A 304 -19.11 2.50 9.77
CA ARG A 304 -18.11 3.56 9.67
C ARG A 304 -18.35 4.50 8.48
N LYS A 305 -19.46 4.37 7.74
CA LYS A 305 -19.72 5.17 6.52
C LYS A 305 -20.75 6.29 6.63
N ALA A 306 -21.30 6.62 7.80
CA ALA A 306 -22.27 7.73 7.89
C ALA A 306 -22.07 8.73 9.04
N GLY A 307 -21.63 8.35 10.24
CA GLY A 307 -21.10 9.36 11.17
C GLY A 307 -19.69 9.71 10.79
N ILE A 308 -19.26 10.93 11.08
CA ILE A 308 -17.86 11.36 11.09
C ILE A 308 -17.05 10.25 11.78
N THR A 309 -16.54 9.31 10.98
CA THR A 309 -15.20 8.82 11.19
C THR A 309 -14.41 10.11 11.18
N LYS A 310 -13.59 10.35 12.20
CA LYS A 310 -12.20 10.57 11.79
C LYS A 310 -11.91 9.37 10.90
N LYS A 311 -12.15 9.57 9.59
CA LYS A 311 -11.38 8.90 8.55
C LYS A 311 -9.98 9.02 9.15
N THR A 312 -9.18 7.96 9.11
CA THR A 312 -7.79 8.29 8.83
C THR A 312 -7.87 8.97 7.47
N GLN A 313 -8.06 10.29 7.53
CA GLN A 313 -8.35 11.16 6.41
C GLN A 313 -6.98 11.24 5.78
N GLY A 314 -6.66 10.21 4.99
CA GLY A 314 -5.34 10.05 4.44
C GLY A 314 -4.93 11.39 3.87
N ILE A 315 -3.73 11.81 4.21
CA ILE A 315 -3.28 13.13 3.85
C ILE A 315 -3.16 13.24 2.32
N GLN A 316 -3.53 14.40 1.77
CA GLN A 316 -3.22 14.73 0.38
C GLN A 316 -1.79 15.27 0.30
N ILE A 317 -0.95 14.59 -0.47
CA ILE A 317 0.47 14.93 -0.59
C ILE A 317 0.75 15.41 -2.00
N GLY A 318 1.27 16.64 -2.13
CA GLY A 318 1.80 17.18 -3.37
C GLY A 318 3.32 17.07 -3.45
N LEU A 319 3.82 16.81 -4.65
CA LEU A 319 5.23 16.74 -5.03
C LEU A 319 5.45 17.83 -6.09
N ALA A 320 6.13 18.91 -5.72
CA ALA A 320 6.53 19.94 -6.65
C ALA A 320 7.64 19.41 -7.56
N PHE A 321 7.48 19.56 -8.88
CA PHE A 321 8.45 19.10 -9.88
C PHE A 321 9.03 20.28 -10.68
N PRO A 322 9.96 21.05 -10.10
CA PRO A 322 10.57 22.23 -10.73
C PRO A 322 11.65 21.89 -11.77
N GLU A 323 12.07 22.90 -12.52
CA GLU A 323 13.21 22.82 -13.44
C GLU A 323 14.49 23.21 -12.66
N LEU A 324 15.64 22.72 -13.09
CA LEU A 324 16.95 23.07 -12.57
C LEU A 324 17.57 24.11 -13.50
N LYS A 325 17.23 25.40 -13.36
CA LYS A 325 17.97 26.57 -13.92
C LYS A 325 17.28 27.89 -13.60
N ASN A 326 18.09 28.85 -13.10
CA ASN A 326 17.83 30.25 -12.70
C ASN A 326 16.57 30.54 -11.86
N LYS A 327 16.74 31.41 -10.85
CA LYS A 327 15.79 31.85 -9.80
C LYS A 327 14.34 32.21 -10.26
N ASN A 328 14.07 32.20 -11.56
CA ASN A 328 12.81 32.57 -12.20
C ASN A 328 11.95 31.39 -12.72
N HIS A 329 12.48 30.17 -12.85
CA HIS A 329 11.69 29.03 -13.33
C HIS A 329 11.17 28.18 -12.16
N HIS A 330 9.98 28.52 -11.66
CA HIS A 330 9.25 27.80 -10.60
C HIS A 330 9.75 28.04 -9.16
N ASN A 331 9.81 29.31 -8.77
CA ASN A 331 9.96 29.70 -7.37
C ASN A 331 8.72 29.32 -6.53
N ILE A 332 8.79 29.59 -5.22
CA ILE A 332 7.71 29.25 -4.30
C ILE A 332 6.36 29.89 -4.69
N HIS A 333 6.37 31.13 -5.21
CA HIS A 333 5.15 31.82 -5.63
C HIS A 333 4.42 31.11 -6.77
N HIS A 334 5.17 30.57 -7.74
CA HIS A 334 4.60 29.77 -8.83
C HIS A 334 3.79 28.58 -8.30
N PHE A 335 4.37 27.80 -7.38
CA PHE A 335 3.70 26.64 -6.82
C PHE A 335 2.56 27.00 -5.87
N LEU A 336 2.70 28.07 -5.09
CA LEU A 336 1.59 28.58 -4.26
C LEU A 336 0.40 29.02 -5.12
N LYS A 337 0.62 29.65 -6.28
CA LYS A 337 -0.45 30.00 -7.23
C LYS A 337 -1.17 28.75 -7.76
N ILE A 338 -0.43 27.68 -8.06
CA ILE A 338 -1.03 26.39 -8.46
C ILE A 338 -1.91 25.83 -7.33
N ILE A 339 -1.44 25.88 -6.09
CA ILE A 339 -2.19 25.42 -4.91
C ILE A 339 -3.46 26.25 -4.71
N GLN A 340 -3.39 27.57 -4.82
CA GLN A 340 -4.55 28.46 -4.67
C GLN A 340 -5.62 28.24 -5.74
N ASN A 341 -5.21 27.95 -6.97
CA ASN A 341 -6.12 27.75 -8.09
C ASN A 341 -6.63 26.31 -8.20
N SER A 342 -6.13 25.40 -7.35
CA SER A 342 -6.52 23.99 -7.34
C SER A 342 -7.84 23.79 -6.59
N ARG A 343 -8.65 22.85 -7.06
CA ARG A 343 -9.84 22.35 -6.33
C ARG A 343 -9.49 21.33 -5.24
N GLN A 344 -8.26 20.83 -5.24
CA GLN A 344 -7.72 19.87 -4.28
C GLN A 344 -6.96 20.60 -3.18
N ASN A 345 -7.27 20.28 -1.92
CA ASN A 345 -6.60 20.81 -0.74
C ASN A 345 -5.47 19.86 -0.33
N LEU A 346 -4.23 20.33 -0.47
CA LEU A 346 -3.06 19.60 0.00
C LEU A 346 -2.87 19.74 1.51
N ASP A 347 -2.38 18.69 2.14
CA ASP A 347 -2.00 18.66 3.56
C ASP A 347 -0.49 18.77 3.75
N LEU A 348 0.26 18.32 2.74
CA LEU A 348 1.70 18.36 2.65
C LEU A 348 2.13 18.66 1.21
N ILE A 349 3.07 19.58 1.03
CA ILE A 349 3.79 19.80 -0.24
C ILE A 349 5.29 19.58 -0.03
N ILE A 350 5.91 18.90 -0.99
CA ILE A 350 7.32 18.50 -0.94
C ILE A 350 8.07 19.14 -2.10
N PHE A 351 9.19 19.78 -1.79
CA PHE A 351 10.14 20.39 -2.72
C PHE A 351 11.46 19.61 -2.75
N PRO A 352 12.21 19.65 -3.87
CA PRO A 352 13.47 18.93 -4.04
C PRO A 352 14.60 19.29 -3.04
N GLU A 353 15.67 18.48 -3.07
CA GLU A 353 16.97 18.82 -2.47
C GLU A 353 17.52 20.09 -3.16
N GLY A 354 18.18 20.99 -2.41
CA GLY A 354 18.75 22.22 -2.97
C GLY A 354 17.74 23.18 -3.59
N TYR A 355 16.50 23.20 -3.10
CA TYR A 355 15.46 24.09 -3.61
C TYR A 355 15.70 25.55 -3.21
N GLU A 356 16.15 25.78 -1.97
CA GLU A 356 16.73 27.04 -1.50
C GLU A 356 18.24 26.88 -1.33
N SER A 357 18.98 27.98 -1.40
CA SER A 357 20.43 27.99 -1.27
C SER A 357 20.89 29.16 -0.40
N ILE A 358 21.87 28.91 0.45
CA ILE A 358 22.64 29.91 1.20
C ILE A 358 24.03 29.96 0.57
N GLU A 359 24.42 31.11 0.05
CA GLU A 359 25.76 31.32 -0.51
C GLU A 359 26.62 32.03 0.54
N THR A 360 27.73 31.41 0.96
CA THR A 360 28.56 31.96 2.03
C THR A 360 30.06 31.78 1.78
N GLU A 361 30.85 32.74 2.25
CA GLU A 361 32.31 32.69 2.23
C GLU A 361 32.88 31.94 3.44
N SER A 362 32.19 32.00 4.58
CA SER A 362 32.63 31.37 5.82
C SER A 362 32.09 29.96 5.97
N ILE A 363 32.89 29.06 6.55
CA ILE A 363 32.42 27.73 6.92
C ILE A 363 31.41 27.87 8.07
N ILE A 364 30.22 27.28 7.91
CA ILE A 364 29.21 27.20 8.96
C ILE A 364 29.24 25.78 9.52
N HIS A 365 29.82 25.61 10.69
CA HIS A 365 29.84 24.30 11.34
C HIS A 365 28.41 23.83 11.66
N PRO A 366 28.09 22.53 11.53
CA PRO A 366 26.73 22.00 11.72
C PRO A 366 26.07 22.41 13.04
N GLU A 367 26.86 22.57 14.10
CA GLU A 367 26.41 23.03 15.43
C GLU A 367 25.81 24.43 15.46
N PHE A 368 26.17 25.28 14.51
CA PHE A 368 25.75 26.68 14.45
C PHE A 368 24.79 26.99 13.29
N VAL A 369 24.49 26.02 12.42
CA VAL A 369 23.62 26.24 11.25
C VAL A 369 22.24 26.77 11.63
N GLU A 370 21.61 26.27 12.69
CA GLU A 370 20.31 26.78 13.12
C GLU A 370 20.35 28.21 13.67
N LYS A 371 21.53 28.71 14.07
CA LYS A 371 21.75 30.07 14.55
C LYS A 371 22.21 31.03 13.44
N ASN A 372 22.51 30.51 12.25
CA ASN A 372 22.89 31.34 11.12
C ASN A 372 21.69 32.19 10.66
N LYS A 373 21.93 33.48 10.41
CA LYS A 373 20.87 34.45 10.07
C LYS A 373 20.06 34.05 8.84
N GLU A 374 20.72 33.67 7.74
CA GLU A 374 20.05 33.28 6.50
C GLU A 374 19.22 32.00 6.67
N MET A 375 19.74 31.02 7.42
CA MET A 375 18.97 29.82 7.78
C MET A 375 17.73 30.17 8.60
N MET A 376 17.85 31.08 9.57
CA MET A 376 16.71 31.56 10.36
C MET A 376 15.67 32.27 9.49
N ASP A 377 16.11 33.11 8.56
CA ASP A 377 15.24 33.83 7.62
C ASP A 377 14.46 32.84 6.72
N ILE A 378 15.12 31.80 6.20
CA ILE A 378 14.47 30.72 5.45
C ILE A 378 13.45 29.99 6.34
N ILE A 379 13.83 29.59 7.55
CA ILE A 379 12.92 28.92 8.49
C ILE A 379 11.69 29.79 8.78
N GLN A 380 11.88 31.09 9.01
CA GLN A 380 10.80 32.04 9.30
C GLN A 380 9.88 32.22 8.09
N LYS A 381 10.44 32.41 6.89
CA LYS A 381 9.70 32.51 5.61
C LYS A 381 8.79 31.31 5.42
N TYR A 382 9.33 30.09 5.46
CA TYR A 382 8.56 28.87 5.20
C TYR A 382 7.60 28.51 6.34
N SER A 383 7.93 28.85 7.59
CA SER A 383 6.98 28.72 8.71
C SER A 383 5.80 29.70 8.58
N GLY A 384 6.05 30.91 8.05
CA GLY A 384 5.00 31.88 7.72
C GLY A 384 4.07 31.37 6.62
N ILE A 385 4.64 30.83 5.53
CA ILE A 385 3.88 30.22 4.42
C ILE A 385 3.05 29.03 4.93
N SER A 386 3.65 28.14 5.71
CA SER A 386 2.99 26.98 6.32
C SER A 386 1.72 27.35 7.07
N ARG A 387 1.80 28.38 7.94
CA ARG A 387 0.66 28.90 8.71
C ARG A 387 -0.37 29.56 7.81
N LYS A 388 0.05 30.45 6.91
CA LYS A 388 -0.84 31.21 6.02
C LYS A 388 -1.69 30.31 5.13
N PHE A 389 -1.11 29.21 4.63
CA PHE A 389 -1.78 28.28 3.73
C PHE A 389 -2.37 27.05 4.44
N ASN A 390 -2.22 26.95 5.77
CA ASN A 390 -2.55 25.75 6.55
C ASN A 390 -2.01 24.45 5.92
N LEU A 391 -0.76 24.51 5.46
CA LEU A 391 -0.12 23.48 4.64
C LEU A 391 1.25 23.09 5.20
N SER A 392 1.49 21.80 5.42
CA SER A 392 2.83 21.34 5.83
C SER A 392 3.79 21.39 4.65
N LEU A 393 5.06 21.70 4.89
CA LEU A 393 6.07 21.95 3.86
C LEU A 393 7.37 21.18 4.16
N ILE A 394 7.87 20.47 3.16
CA ILE A 394 9.22 19.87 3.16
C ILE A 394 10.00 20.51 2.01
N LEU A 395 11.21 21.02 2.28
CA LEU A 395 12.10 21.54 1.24
C LEU A 395 13.57 21.27 1.56
N GLY A 396 14.38 21.10 0.51
CA GLY A 396 15.82 21.03 0.60
C GLY A 396 16.48 22.40 0.57
N ILE A 397 17.58 22.52 1.32
CA ILE A 397 18.39 23.73 1.43
C ILE A 397 19.86 23.34 1.20
N SER A 398 20.54 23.99 0.25
CA SER A 398 21.99 23.89 0.10
C SER A 398 22.70 25.02 0.85
N ILE A 399 23.86 24.74 1.43
CA ILE A 399 24.80 25.76 1.90
C ILE A 399 26.04 25.65 1.01
N ASP A 400 26.16 26.57 0.07
CA ASP A 400 27.20 26.60 -0.95
C ASP A 400 28.35 27.51 -0.49
N TYR A 401 29.53 26.90 -0.34
CA TYR A 401 30.74 27.60 0.09
C TYR A 401 31.52 28.08 -1.15
N LYS A 402 31.89 29.37 -1.20
CA LYS A 402 32.63 29.93 -2.36
C LYS A 402 34.03 29.31 -2.56
N ASP A 403 34.62 28.72 -1.53
CA ASP A 403 35.90 28.02 -1.64
C ASP A 403 35.73 26.58 -2.19
N THR A 404 36.11 26.41 -3.46
CA THR A 404 36.09 25.15 -4.23
C THR A 404 37.33 24.29 -4.03
N SER A 405 38.28 24.66 -3.15
CA SER A 405 39.48 23.88 -2.88
C SER A 405 39.17 22.45 -2.37
N ILE A 406 37.93 22.19 -1.93
CA ILE A 406 37.45 20.89 -1.49
C ILE A 406 36.59 20.22 -2.58
N SER A 407 37.13 19.20 -3.23
CA SER A 407 36.43 18.42 -4.26
C SER A 407 35.49 17.35 -3.67
N GLY A 408 34.34 17.16 -4.32
CA GLY A 408 33.31 16.17 -3.96
C GLY A 408 32.29 16.70 -2.94
N GLY A 409 31.23 17.35 -3.40
CA GLY A 409 30.20 17.91 -2.51
C GLY A 409 30.68 19.17 -1.80
N GLY A 410 30.95 20.23 -2.56
CA GLY A 410 31.38 21.54 -2.04
C GLY A 410 30.33 22.28 -1.20
N ASN A 411 29.20 21.64 -0.89
CA ASN A 411 28.10 22.20 -0.14
C ASN A 411 27.56 21.24 0.93
N ASP A 412 26.88 21.82 1.91
CA ASP A 412 26.09 21.06 2.88
C ASP A 412 24.65 20.98 2.43
N GLN A 413 23.97 19.90 2.83
CA GLN A 413 22.60 19.64 2.40
C GLN A 413 21.71 19.41 3.61
N TYR A 414 20.69 20.26 3.71
CA TYR A 414 19.69 20.24 4.76
C TYR A 414 18.29 20.05 4.18
N CYS A 415 17.37 19.60 5.01
CA CYS A 415 15.96 19.46 4.66
C CYS A 415 15.13 20.02 5.81
N LEU A 416 14.41 21.12 5.54
CA LEU A 416 13.50 21.74 6.47
C LEU A 416 12.12 21.09 6.33
N PHE A 417 11.52 20.74 7.46
CA PHE A 417 10.13 20.30 7.54
C PHE A 417 9.39 21.15 8.56
N VAL A 418 8.37 21.87 8.11
CA VAL A 418 7.50 22.72 8.95
C VAL A 418 6.04 22.31 8.82
N THR A 419 5.28 22.50 9.90
CA THR A 419 3.84 22.21 9.98
C THR A 419 3.05 23.47 10.31
N PRO A 420 1.74 23.54 10.00
CA PRO A 420 0.91 24.71 10.30
C PRO A 420 0.81 25.01 11.80
N SER A 421 0.95 23.99 12.66
CA SER A 421 0.96 24.15 14.12
C SER A 421 2.25 24.76 14.67
N GLY A 422 3.21 25.12 13.81
CA GLY A 422 4.50 25.69 14.20
C GLY A 422 5.58 24.68 14.57
N LYS A 423 5.31 23.36 14.52
CA LYS A 423 6.38 22.36 14.70
C LYS A 423 7.31 22.37 13.49
N LYS A 424 8.62 22.28 13.75
CA LYS A 424 9.67 22.27 12.75
C LYS A 424 10.73 21.21 13.04
N ALA A 425 11.40 20.75 11.99
CA ALA A 425 12.59 19.90 12.07
C ALA A 425 13.56 20.27 10.95
N LEU A 426 14.85 20.26 11.26
CA LEU A 426 15.93 20.46 10.29
C LEU A 426 16.77 19.18 10.22
N TYR A 427 16.66 18.46 9.11
CA TYR A 427 17.45 17.27 8.86
C TYR A 427 18.73 17.61 8.12
N HIS A 428 19.86 17.10 8.59
CA HIS A 428 21.16 17.22 7.95
C HIS A 428 21.52 15.90 7.26
N LYS A 429 21.95 15.96 6.00
CA LYS A 429 22.31 14.78 5.20
C LYS A 429 23.41 13.94 5.87
N HIS A 430 23.27 12.62 5.84
CA HIS A 430 24.22 11.68 6.46
C HIS A 430 25.30 11.20 5.49
N SER A 431 25.18 11.54 4.21
CA SER A 431 26.07 11.10 3.13
C SER A 431 26.34 12.23 2.13
N THR A 432 27.49 12.16 1.43
CA THR A 432 27.78 13.00 0.25
C THR A 432 27.51 14.52 0.43
N SER A 433 28.10 15.11 1.47
CA SER A 433 28.08 16.56 1.76
C SER A 433 29.42 17.00 2.34
N LYS A 434 29.76 18.29 2.24
CA LYS A 434 31.01 18.86 2.79
C LYS A 434 31.11 18.57 4.28
N PHE A 435 30.07 18.88 5.02
CA PHE A 435 29.74 18.32 6.30
C PHE A 435 28.48 17.45 6.17
N THR A 436 28.53 16.25 6.72
CA THR A 436 27.43 15.32 6.97
C THR A 436 27.13 15.25 8.45
N ALA A 437 25.89 14.90 8.79
CA ALA A 437 25.39 14.77 10.16
C ALA A 437 26.22 13.82 11.04
N PHE A 438 26.89 12.81 10.47
CA PHE A 438 27.74 11.88 11.22
C PHE A 438 29.00 12.49 11.84
N PHE A 439 29.25 13.78 11.64
CA PHE A 439 30.35 14.46 12.32
C PHE A 439 29.91 15.73 13.04
N ASP A 440 28.60 15.99 13.12
CA ASP A 440 28.05 16.96 14.08
C ASP A 440 28.26 16.42 15.50
N SER A 441 28.87 17.21 16.39
CA SER A 441 29.16 16.84 17.78
C SER A 441 27.90 16.52 18.58
N ARG A 442 26.76 17.11 18.24
CA ARG A 442 25.45 16.94 18.90
C ARG A 442 24.64 15.76 18.36
N TRP A 443 25.18 15.01 17.40
CA TRP A 443 24.44 13.95 16.73
C TRP A 443 23.94 12.88 17.70
N SER A 444 22.66 12.55 17.57
CA SER A 444 22.02 11.49 18.34
C SER A 444 20.91 10.82 17.53
N LEU A 445 20.56 9.59 17.93
CA LEU A 445 19.41 8.90 17.36
C LEU A 445 18.11 9.69 17.57
N GLN A 446 18.02 10.50 18.62
CA GLN A 446 16.84 11.29 18.91
C GLN A 446 16.71 12.48 17.96
N ASN A 447 17.80 13.23 17.76
CA ASN A 447 17.75 14.53 17.09
C ASN A 447 17.86 14.43 15.56
N ASN A 448 18.58 13.43 15.03
CA ASN A 448 18.93 13.39 13.60
C ASN A 448 17.96 12.59 12.72
N PHE A 449 16.93 11.98 13.31
CA PHE A 449 15.91 11.22 12.60
C PHE A 449 14.52 11.74 12.96
N PRO A 450 14.14 12.94 12.49
CA PRO A 450 12.90 13.58 12.87
C PRO A 450 11.69 12.90 12.21
N VAL A 451 10.62 12.80 12.98
CA VAL A 451 9.30 12.36 12.52
C VAL A 451 8.28 13.35 13.05
N LEU A 452 7.58 14.05 12.15
CA LEU A 452 6.53 14.99 12.52
C LEU A 452 5.16 14.50 12.06
N ASN A 453 4.11 14.96 12.73
CA ASN A 453 2.74 14.64 12.35
C ASN A 453 2.24 15.62 11.27
N VAL A 454 1.62 15.08 10.22
CA VAL A 454 0.74 15.81 9.31
C VAL A 454 -0.63 15.16 9.47
N LYS A 455 -1.58 15.88 10.09
CA LYS A 455 -2.86 15.32 10.54
C LYS A 455 -2.65 14.01 11.32
N ASP A 456 -3.19 12.89 10.83
CA ASP A 456 -3.14 11.56 11.44
C ASP A 456 -1.94 10.71 10.97
N LYS A 457 -1.05 11.25 10.13
CA LYS A 457 0.11 10.52 9.59
C LYS A 457 1.43 11.05 10.14
N LYS A 458 2.34 10.13 10.42
CA LYS A 458 3.73 10.43 10.82
C LYS A 458 4.65 10.41 9.59
N VAL A 459 5.36 11.51 9.35
CA VAL A 459 6.23 11.69 8.20
C VAL A 459 7.69 11.82 8.65
N GLY A 460 8.56 10.94 8.16
CA GLY A 460 10.01 11.02 8.34
C GLY A 460 10.70 11.54 7.07
N ILE A 461 11.80 12.28 7.24
CA ILE A 461 12.53 12.91 6.12
C ILE A 461 13.99 12.45 6.05
N SER A 462 14.54 12.46 4.84
CA SER A 462 15.97 12.26 4.55
C SER A 462 16.32 12.83 3.16
N ILE A 463 17.59 12.76 2.75
CA ILE A 463 18.04 13.41 1.51
C ILE A 463 18.82 12.44 0.61
N CYS A 464 18.32 12.22 -0.60
CA CYS A 464 19.02 11.68 -1.76
C CYS A 464 19.83 10.41 -1.47
N HIS A 465 21.17 10.52 -1.44
CA HIS A 465 22.09 9.41 -1.25
C HIS A 465 21.90 8.69 0.12
N ASP A 466 21.25 9.32 1.09
CA ASP A 466 20.85 8.66 2.35
C ASP A 466 19.91 7.46 2.11
N SER A 467 19.22 7.41 0.97
CA SER A 467 18.40 6.26 0.55
C SER A 467 19.18 4.95 0.42
N TYR A 468 20.50 4.99 0.19
CA TYR A 468 21.36 3.81 0.18
C TYR A 468 21.69 3.30 1.58
N ILE A 469 21.47 4.08 2.64
CA ILE A 469 21.71 3.67 4.03
C ILE A 469 20.38 3.20 4.62
N SER A 470 19.98 1.94 4.40
CA SER A 470 18.67 1.42 4.84
C SER A 470 18.41 1.55 6.36
N LEU A 471 19.46 1.69 7.16
CA LEU A 471 19.33 1.98 8.59
C LEU A 471 18.55 3.28 8.88
N ILE A 472 18.66 4.29 8.01
CA ILE A 472 17.98 5.59 8.16
C ILE A 472 16.45 5.43 8.09
N PRO A 473 15.84 4.94 6.97
CA PRO A 473 14.41 4.72 6.91
C PRO A 473 13.93 3.69 7.95
N ARG A 474 14.76 2.73 8.35
CA ARG A 474 14.43 1.76 9.40
C ARG A 474 14.26 2.41 10.77
N ILE A 475 15.14 3.34 11.14
CA ILE A 475 15.03 4.13 12.38
C ILE A 475 13.78 5.02 12.33
N LEU A 476 13.53 5.70 11.21
CA LEU A 476 12.32 6.51 11.03
C LEU A 476 11.05 5.66 11.21
N LYS A 477 11.03 4.44 10.65
CA LYS A 477 9.93 3.49 10.86
C LYS A 477 9.78 3.08 12.33
N THR A 478 10.88 2.81 13.03
CA THR A 478 10.88 2.47 14.47
C THR A 478 10.32 3.62 15.31
N LYS A 479 10.53 4.86 14.89
CA LYS A 479 9.91 6.06 15.49
C LYS A 479 8.44 6.28 15.07
N GLY A 480 7.86 5.35 14.33
CA GLY A 480 6.46 5.33 13.94
C GLY A 480 6.12 6.02 12.63
N ALA A 481 7.09 6.27 11.73
CA ALA A 481 6.79 6.87 10.43
C ALA A 481 5.85 5.97 9.58
N ASP A 482 4.81 6.57 9.03
CA ASP A 482 3.89 5.99 8.03
C ASP A 482 4.32 6.32 6.61
N ILE A 483 5.08 7.40 6.45
CA ILE A 483 5.55 7.96 5.19
C ILE A 483 7.02 8.36 5.36
N TRP A 484 7.83 8.04 4.36
CA TRP A 484 9.24 8.44 4.27
C TRP A 484 9.45 9.29 3.01
N VAL A 485 9.92 10.51 3.21
CA VAL A 485 10.25 11.44 2.13
C VAL A 485 11.77 11.50 1.98
N ASN A 486 12.27 11.17 0.79
CA ASN A 486 13.67 11.28 0.41
C ASN A 486 13.80 12.19 -0.81
N ILE A 487 14.08 13.47 -0.57
CA ILE A 487 14.20 14.47 -1.64
C ILE A 487 15.55 14.33 -2.35
N SER A 488 15.60 14.51 -3.67
CA SER A 488 16.83 14.44 -4.48
C SER A 488 17.03 15.72 -5.28
N PHE A 489 18.27 16.00 -5.68
CA PHE A 489 18.61 17.26 -6.35
C PHE A 489 18.09 17.30 -7.78
N GLN A 490 18.73 16.58 -8.71
CA GLN A 490 18.40 16.65 -10.13
C GLN A 490 18.22 15.26 -10.75
N ASN A 491 18.26 15.20 -12.09
CA ASN A 491 18.20 13.98 -12.90
C ASN A 491 18.89 12.77 -12.25
N VAL A 492 18.07 11.76 -11.93
CA VAL A 492 18.54 10.49 -11.38
C VAL A 492 18.39 9.36 -12.38
N ARG A 493 19.11 8.26 -12.13
CA ARG A 493 18.95 7.05 -12.92
C ARG A 493 17.72 6.30 -12.43
N THR A 494 16.65 6.32 -13.23
CA THR A 494 15.35 5.71 -12.90
C THR A 494 15.48 4.28 -12.37
N HIS A 495 16.23 3.41 -13.05
CA HIS A 495 16.36 2.00 -12.64
C HIS A 495 17.03 1.80 -11.26
N ILE A 496 17.80 2.77 -10.78
CA ILE A 496 18.40 2.74 -9.44
C ILE A 496 17.42 3.30 -8.42
N TRP A 497 16.87 4.48 -8.67
CA TRP A 497 16.00 5.16 -7.71
C TRP A 497 14.70 4.40 -7.48
N GLU A 498 14.05 3.91 -8.54
CA GLU A 498 12.84 3.09 -8.39
C GLU A 498 13.11 1.82 -7.59
N ALA A 499 14.24 1.14 -7.85
CA ALA A 499 14.63 -0.07 -7.12
C ALA A 499 14.86 0.20 -5.63
N VAL A 500 15.56 1.29 -5.29
CA VAL A 500 15.82 1.66 -3.89
C VAL A 500 14.54 2.12 -3.18
N LEU A 501 13.75 3.00 -3.79
CA LEU A 501 12.51 3.52 -3.20
C LEU A 501 11.46 2.39 -2.99
N GLN A 502 11.27 1.52 -3.98
CA GLN A 502 10.43 0.32 -3.82
C GLN A 502 10.95 -0.58 -2.69
N THR A 503 12.27 -0.76 -2.59
CA THR A 503 12.87 -1.56 -1.50
C THR A 503 12.54 -0.96 -0.13
N ARG A 504 12.67 0.36 0.05
CA ARG A 504 12.39 1.02 1.33
C ARG A 504 10.91 0.98 1.71
N ALA A 505 10.02 1.21 0.74
CA ALA A 505 8.57 1.11 0.95
C ALA A 505 8.17 -0.31 1.37
N THR A 506 8.72 -1.31 0.67
CA THR A 506 8.38 -2.71 0.89
C THR A 506 8.95 -3.23 2.21
N GLU A 507 10.23 -3.02 2.53
CA GLU A 507 10.85 -3.59 3.74
C GLU A 507 10.27 -3.02 5.04
N ASN A 508 9.79 -1.77 5.01
CA ASN A 508 9.31 -1.06 6.19
C ASN A 508 7.78 -0.87 6.24
N ASN A 509 7.04 -1.26 5.19
CA ASN A 509 5.58 -1.08 5.11
C ASN A 509 5.17 0.38 5.39
N PHE A 510 5.77 1.32 4.64
CA PHE A 510 5.40 2.74 4.63
C PHE A 510 5.35 3.24 3.17
N ILE A 511 4.80 4.44 2.94
CA ILE A 511 4.84 5.09 1.63
C ILE A 511 6.18 5.82 1.45
N SER A 512 6.95 5.47 0.42
CA SER A 512 8.22 6.13 0.06
C SER A 512 7.96 7.19 -1.01
N ILE A 513 8.48 8.40 -0.82
CA ILE A 513 8.27 9.53 -1.73
C ILE A 513 9.61 10.18 -2.10
N CYS A 514 9.77 10.55 -3.35
CA CYS A 514 10.93 11.29 -3.86
C CYS A 514 10.48 12.32 -4.89
N THR A 515 10.82 13.58 -4.66
CA THR A 515 10.76 14.63 -5.70
C THR A 515 12.16 15.18 -5.96
N LEU A 516 12.32 15.79 -7.12
CA LEU A 516 13.59 16.30 -7.62
C LEU A 516 13.38 17.38 -8.68
N HIS A 517 14.42 18.15 -8.96
CA HIS A 517 14.44 19.02 -10.12
C HIS A 517 14.59 18.19 -11.40
N ARG A 518 13.96 18.64 -12.48
CA ARG A 518 14.34 18.24 -13.83
C ARG A 518 15.45 19.16 -14.32
N ASN A 519 16.54 18.59 -14.82
CA ASN A 519 17.53 19.34 -15.61
C ASN A 519 17.34 18.98 -17.09
N SER A 520 16.70 19.88 -17.82
CA SER A 520 16.36 19.79 -19.24
C SER A 520 17.56 19.86 -20.17
N LYS A 521 18.61 20.54 -19.72
CA LYS A 521 19.85 20.76 -20.47
C LYS A 521 21.02 20.28 -19.61
N PRO A 522 21.12 18.96 -19.35
CA PRO A 522 22.16 18.38 -18.50
C PRO A 522 23.52 18.53 -19.17
N SER A 523 24.53 18.86 -18.38
CA SER A 523 25.93 18.82 -18.79
C SER A 523 26.34 17.37 -19.06
N LYS A 524 27.45 17.19 -19.79
CA LYS A 524 27.99 15.86 -20.10
C LYS A 524 28.23 15.08 -18.80
N GLY A 525 27.46 14.00 -18.59
CA GLY A 525 27.56 13.14 -17.41
C GLY A 525 26.41 13.26 -16.40
N GLU A 526 25.56 14.29 -16.47
CA GLU A 526 24.47 14.57 -15.51
C GLU A 526 23.19 13.74 -15.74
N GLY A 527 23.27 12.68 -16.53
CA GLY A 527 22.13 11.79 -16.81
C GLY A 527 21.09 12.38 -17.76
N LYS A 528 20.12 11.56 -18.15
CA LYS A 528 19.01 11.99 -19.01
C LYS A 528 18.05 12.88 -18.22
N PRO A 529 17.36 13.84 -18.86
CA PRO A 529 16.33 14.66 -18.21
C PRO A 529 15.35 13.82 -17.41
N GLN A 530 15.14 14.19 -16.15
CA GLN A 530 14.17 13.55 -15.29
C GLN A 530 12.78 13.68 -15.90
N LYS A 531 12.02 12.59 -15.86
CA LYS A 531 10.68 12.54 -16.45
C LYS A 531 9.57 12.80 -15.43
N GLU A 532 9.80 12.52 -14.16
CA GLU A 532 8.75 12.51 -13.14
C GLU A 532 9.31 12.43 -11.72
N PRO A 533 8.54 12.88 -10.71
CA PRO A 533 8.75 12.48 -9.33
C PRO A 533 8.24 11.04 -9.08
N TYR A 534 8.54 10.49 -7.91
CA TYR A 534 8.26 9.10 -7.57
C TYR A 534 7.51 8.97 -6.24
N ALA A 535 6.58 8.02 -6.18
CA ALA A 535 5.98 7.54 -4.94
C ALA A 535 5.79 6.01 -5.03
N PHE A 536 6.02 5.31 -3.92
CA PHE A 536 5.98 3.86 -3.83
C PHE A 536 5.31 3.40 -2.54
N SER A 537 4.54 2.33 -2.64
CA SER A 537 3.99 1.56 -1.53
C SER A 537 4.57 0.13 -1.55
N LYS A 538 4.18 -0.73 -0.62
CA LYS A 538 4.54 -2.16 -0.69
C LYS A 538 3.89 -2.86 -1.89
N GLU A 539 2.79 -2.31 -2.42
CA GLU A 539 2.07 -2.86 -3.57
C GLU A 539 2.77 -2.51 -4.88
N GLY A 540 3.45 -1.37 -4.95
CA GLY A 540 4.17 -0.93 -6.15
C GLY A 540 4.34 0.58 -6.24
N LYS A 541 4.73 1.04 -7.43
CA LYS A 541 4.79 2.47 -7.77
C LYS A 541 3.39 3.05 -7.75
N ILE A 542 3.20 4.16 -7.04
CA ILE A 542 1.92 4.84 -6.92
C ILE A 542 1.67 5.70 -8.16
N GLU A 543 0.45 5.64 -8.70
CA GLU A 543 0.03 6.56 -9.75
C GLU A 543 -0.12 7.98 -9.19
N LEU A 544 0.61 8.91 -9.79
CA LEU A 544 0.53 10.33 -9.46
C LEU A 544 -0.38 11.05 -10.46
N ARG A 545 -1.09 12.07 -9.98
CA ARG A 545 -1.98 12.89 -10.82
C ARG A 545 -1.54 14.35 -10.77
N GLU A 546 -1.71 15.10 -11.85
CA GLU A 546 -1.45 16.54 -11.85
C GLU A 546 -2.54 17.27 -11.06
N LEU A 547 -2.14 18.18 -10.17
CA LEU A 547 -3.03 18.78 -9.17
C LEU A 547 -4.22 19.54 -9.76
N THR A 548 -4.00 20.34 -10.81
CA THR A 548 -4.99 21.27 -11.35
C THR A 548 -6.06 20.56 -12.18
N LYS A 549 -5.63 19.68 -13.08
CA LYS A 549 -6.51 18.99 -14.05
C LYS A 549 -6.89 17.58 -13.61
N ASN A 550 -6.28 17.07 -12.54
CA ASN A 550 -6.45 15.71 -12.05
C ASN A 550 -6.16 14.62 -13.09
N LEU A 551 -5.27 14.92 -14.04
CA LEU A 551 -4.84 13.99 -15.09
C LEU A 551 -3.77 13.03 -14.56
N PRO A 552 -3.85 11.72 -14.85
CA PRO A 552 -2.75 10.80 -14.57
C PRO A 552 -1.44 11.29 -15.19
N LEU A 553 -0.34 11.20 -14.44
CA LEU A 553 0.98 11.67 -14.86
C LEU A 553 1.42 11.02 -16.19
N GLU A 554 1.07 9.74 -16.40
CA GLU A 554 1.41 9.00 -17.62
C GLU A 554 0.76 9.59 -18.88
N GLU A 555 -0.39 10.26 -18.76
CA GLU A 555 -1.07 10.93 -19.88
C GLU A 555 -0.43 12.26 -20.26
N ILE A 556 0.47 12.80 -19.43
CA ILE A 556 1.17 14.05 -19.68
C ILE A 556 2.52 13.72 -20.34
N PRO A 557 2.84 14.29 -21.52
CA PRO A 557 4.13 14.10 -22.15
C PRO A 557 5.30 14.54 -21.23
N PRO A 558 6.40 13.77 -21.10
CA PRO A 558 7.48 14.05 -20.13
C PRO A 558 8.06 15.47 -20.16
N GLU A 559 8.19 16.07 -21.34
CA GLU A 559 8.69 17.42 -21.55
C GLU A 559 7.74 18.51 -21.03
N LYS A 560 6.45 18.18 -20.86
CA LYS A 560 5.42 19.09 -20.33
C LYS A 560 5.16 18.87 -18.83
N ARG A 561 5.92 18.00 -18.16
CA ARG A 561 5.65 17.62 -16.76
C ARG A 561 6.21 18.60 -15.74
N THR A 562 7.24 19.34 -16.08
CA THR A 562 7.92 20.30 -15.17
C THR A 562 7.05 21.51 -14.87
N GLY A 563 7.28 22.13 -13.71
CA GLY A 563 6.54 23.30 -13.26
C GLY A 563 5.14 22.98 -12.72
N LYS A 564 4.89 21.71 -12.40
CA LYS A 564 3.59 21.21 -11.93
C LYS A 564 3.72 20.58 -10.55
N ILE A 565 2.57 20.43 -9.89
CA ILE A 565 2.46 19.65 -8.66
C ILE A 565 1.77 18.33 -9.00
N TYR A 566 2.39 17.24 -8.59
CA TYR A 566 1.83 15.90 -8.69
C TYR A 566 1.37 15.44 -7.32
N TYR A 567 0.18 14.87 -7.23
CA TYR A 567 -0.41 14.52 -5.95
C TYR A 567 -1.07 13.15 -5.93
N PHE A 568 -1.27 12.64 -4.73
CA PHE A 568 -2.08 11.46 -4.43
C PHE A 568 -2.62 11.56 -2.99
N ASN A 569 -3.63 10.75 -2.66
CA ASN A 569 -4.19 10.66 -1.31
C ASN A 569 -3.74 9.35 -0.64
N THR A 570 -3.18 9.42 0.56
CA THR A 570 -2.65 8.22 1.25
C THR A 570 -3.71 7.22 1.71
N ALA A 571 -4.99 7.58 1.76
CA ALA A 571 -6.10 6.67 2.03
C ALA A 571 -6.60 5.93 0.78
N SER A 572 -6.33 6.45 -0.43
CA SER A 572 -6.76 5.84 -1.69
C SER A 572 -5.82 6.24 -2.83
N TYR A 573 -5.06 5.27 -3.32
CA TYR A 573 -4.19 5.44 -4.48
C TYR A 573 -4.09 4.14 -5.29
N GLU A 574 -3.84 4.28 -6.58
CA GLU A 574 -3.58 3.16 -7.49
C GLU A 574 -2.08 2.87 -7.57
N THR A 575 -1.73 1.65 -7.96
CA THR A 575 -0.33 1.26 -8.16
C THR A 575 -0.12 0.56 -9.50
N PHE A 576 1.04 0.80 -10.09
CA PHE A 576 1.50 0.07 -11.27
C PHE A 576 2.08 -1.28 -10.86
N SER A 577 1.77 -2.31 -11.65
CA SER A 577 2.45 -3.59 -11.52
C SER A 577 3.93 -3.41 -11.87
N THR A 578 4.82 -3.85 -10.99
CA THR A 578 6.27 -3.84 -11.24
C THR A 578 6.58 -4.63 -12.50
N GLU A 579 7.32 -4.03 -13.45
CA GLU A 579 7.81 -4.77 -14.62
C GLU A 579 8.61 -6.00 -14.18
N GLY A 580 8.34 -7.12 -14.84
CA GLY A 580 9.07 -8.37 -14.63
C GLY A 580 10.57 -8.19 -14.89
N ILE A 581 11.36 -8.98 -14.18
CA ILE A 581 12.82 -8.98 -14.31
C ILE A 581 13.20 -9.55 -15.69
N SER A 582 14.07 -8.85 -16.43
CA SER A 582 14.67 -9.35 -17.67
C SER A 582 16.12 -9.78 -17.46
N GLU A 583 16.48 -10.93 -18.04
CA GLU A 583 17.87 -11.42 -18.07
C GLU A 583 18.71 -10.59 -19.06
N SER A 584 20.02 -10.48 -18.82
CA SER A 584 20.96 -9.85 -19.75
C SER A 584 22.29 -10.62 -19.82
N ASN A 585 22.82 -10.77 -21.03
CA ASN A 585 24.06 -11.51 -21.29
C ASN A 585 25.28 -10.89 -20.61
N ILE A 586 26.21 -11.73 -20.15
CA ILE A 586 27.48 -11.28 -19.57
C ILE A 586 28.40 -10.79 -20.70
N PRO A 587 28.96 -9.56 -20.63
CA PRO A 587 29.89 -9.08 -21.65
C PRO A 587 31.11 -10.01 -21.76
N GLN A 588 31.64 -10.20 -22.97
CA GLN A 588 32.87 -10.99 -23.18
C GLN A 588 34.06 -10.45 -22.37
N SER A 589 34.12 -9.13 -22.13
CA SER A 589 35.14 -8.46 -21.32
C SER A 589 34.96 -8.61 -19.79
N ALA A 590 34.01 -9.42 -19.32
CA ALA A 590 33.75 -9.62 -17.90
C ALA A 590 34.86 -10.45 -17.23
N ILE A 591 35.33 -9.99 -16.06
CA ILE A 591 36.21 -10.80 -15.23
C ILE A 591 35.31 -11.68 -14.36
N THR A 592 35.15 -12.93 -14.76
CA THR A 592 34.14 -13.81 -14.19
C THR A 592 34.65 -14.66 -13.04
N ILE A 593 33.80 -14.89 -12.05
CA ILE A 593 33.93 -15.95 -11.05
C ILE A 593 32.76 -16.91 -11.21
N SER A 594 32.98 -18.19 -10.95
CA SER A 594 31.93 -19.21 -11.00
C SER A 594 31.38 -19.44 -9.60
N ILE A 595 30.05 -19.45 -9.49
CA ILE A 595 29.34 -19.80 -8.26
C ILE A 595 28.85 -21.24 -8.41
N THR A 596 29.37 -22.12 -7.54
CA THR A 596 29.10 -23.56 -7.55
C THR A 596 28.71 -24.06 -6.15
N LYS A 597 28.48 -25.37 -6.02
CA LYS A 597 28.31 -26.08 -4.75
C LYS A 597 29.50 -26.98 -4.52
N ASP A 598 29.91 -27.13 -3.26
CA ASP A 598 30.81 -28.20 -2.87
C ASP A 598 30.09 -29.53 -2.67
N LYS A 599 30.87 -30.58 -2.36
CA LYS A 599 30.37 -31.92 -2.06
C LYS A 599 29.38 -31.99 -0.89
N TYR A 600 29.30 -30.95 -0.06
CA TYR A 600 28.38 -30.82 1.07
C TYR A 600 27.18 -29.91 0.75
N GLY A 601 27.03 -29.48 -0.50
CA GLY A 601 25.94 -28.62 -0.97
C GLY A 601 26.07 -27.14 -0.57
N SER A 602 27.20 -26.74 0.02
CA SER A 602 27.48 -25.34 0.38
C SER A 602 27.99 -24.55 -0.81
N ILE A 603 27.61 -23.27 -0.91
CA ILE A 603 28.03 -22.41 -2.02
C ILE A 603 29.52 -22.11 -1.94
N LYS A 604 30.23 -22.31 -3.06
CA LYS A 604 31.65 -21.99 -3.24
C LYS A 604 31.88 -21.11 -4.46
N ILE A 605 33.02 -20.42 -4.45
CA ILE A 605 33.51 -19.59 -5.54
C ILE A 605 34.70 -20.30 -6.19
N ILE A 606 34.67 -20.47 -7.52
CA ILE A 606 35.83 -20.91 -8.32
C ILE A 606 36.36 -19.72 -9.13
N GLY A 607 37.68 -19.54 -9.15
CA GLY A 607 38.35 -18.38 -9.76
C GLY A 607 38.20 -17.08 -8.97
N GLY A 608 37.72 -17.21 -7.72
CA GLY A 608 37.55 -16.12 -6.76
C GLY A 608 38.87 -15.65 -6.16
N ASP A 609 38.86 -14.41 -5.70
CA ASP A 609 39.92 -13.82 -4.87
C ASP A 609 39.53 -14.06 -3.40
N GLU A 610 40.51 -14.27 -2.51
CA GLU A 610 40.28 -14.47 -1.07
C GLU A 610 39.50 -13.32 -0.41
N LYS A 611 39.36 -12.17 -1.07
CA LYS A 611 38.56 -11.04 -0.59
C LYS A 611 37.06 -11.33 -0.44
N PHE A 612 36.50 -12.39 -1.02
CA PHE A 612 35.05 -12.67 -0.93
C PHE A 612 34.73 -13.67 0.18
N VAL A 613 33.73 -13.36 1.01
CA VAL A 613 33.28 -14.24 2.10
C VAL A 613 31.76 -14.40 2.07
N PHE A 614 31.27 -15.63 2.21
CA PHE A 614 29.84 -15.90 2.32
C PHE A 614 29.36 -15.82 3.76
N GLU A 615 28.28 -15.06 3.97
CA GLU A 615 27.52 -15.05 5.22
C GLU A 615 26.12 -15.64 4.98
N LYS A 616 25.65 -16.45 5.93
CA LYS A 616 24.32 -17.05 5.88
C LYS A 616 23.32 -16.14 6.58
N VAL A 617 22.16 -15.90 5.94
CA VAL A 617 21.07 -15.12 6.52
C VAL A 617 19.73 -15.79 6.25
N SER A 618 18.76 -15.63 7.14
CA SER A 618 17.42 -16.16 6.89
C SER A 618 16.69 -15.31 5.83
N LEU A 619 15.73 -15.93 5.12
CA LEU A 619 14.87 -15.21 4.18
C LEU A 619 14.14 -14.03 4.83
N LYS A 620 13.71 -14.19 6.08
CA LYS A 620 13.07 -13.11 6.85
C LYS A 620 14.03 -11.97 7.14
N ASP A 621 15.26 -12.25 7.55
CA ASP A 621 16.24 -11.19 7.85
C ASP A 621 16.63 -10.41 6.59
N PHE A 622 16.77 -11.10 5.45
CA PHE A 622 16.99 -10.45 4.16
C PHE A 622 15.88 -9.44 3.82
N ILE A 623 14.62 -9.83 4.06
CA ILE A 623 13.45 -9.00 3.76
C ILE A 623 13.32 -7.84 4.73
N PHE A 624 13.35 -8.13 6.02
CA PHE A 624 12.87 -7.21 7.05
C PHE A 624 13.94 -6.63 7.97
N LYS A 625 15.16 -7.18 7.97
CA LYS A 625 16.22 -6.77 8.91
C LYS A 625 17.49 -6.35 8.16
N PRO A 626 17.46 -5.22 7.42
CA PRO A 626 18.67 -4.67 6.81
C PRO A 626 19.84 -4.53 7.79
N GLU A 627 19.56 -4.21 9.06
CA GLU A 627 20.55 -4.08 10.13
C GLU A 627 21.39 -5.35 10.33
N THR A 628 20.83 -6.54 10.09
CA THR A 628 21.57 -7.81 10.10
C THR A 628 22.56 -7.88 8.95
N LEU A 629 22.16 -7.47 7.75
CA LEU A 629 23.04 -7.42 6.58
C LEU A 629 24.16 -6.39 6.77
N TRP A 630 23.84 -5.23 7.35
CA TRP A 630 24.81 -4.19 7.71
C TRP A 630 25.82 -4.71 8.73
N LYS A 631 25.38 -5.38 9.81
CA LYS A 631 26.26 -5.93 10.84
C LYS A 631 27.27 -6.92 10.27
N LEU A 632 26.80 -7.86 9.45
CA LEU A 632 27.65 -8.87 8.80
C LEU A 632 28.63 -8.21 7.81
N SER A 633 28.14 -7.30 6.98
CA SER A 633 28.98 -6.59 6.01
C SER A 633 30.06 -5.73 6.67
N LEU A 634 29.74 -5.05 7.77
CA LEU A 634 30.72 -4.25 8.52
C LEU A 634 31.77 -5.10 9.21
N LYS A 635 31.37 -6.23 9.81
CA LYS A 635 32.29 -7.19 10.42
C LYS A 635 33.37 -7.64 9.43
N ASN A 636 32.96 -7.99 8.22
CA ASN A 636 33.86 -8.47 7.18
C ASN A 636 34.61 -7.33 6.48
N PHE A 637 34.01 -6.16 6.34
CA PHE A 637 34.69 -4.96 5.82
C PHE A 637 35.90 -4.57 6.68
N LYS A 638 35.79 -4.65 8.02
CA LYS A 638 36.92 -4.44 8.94
C LYS A 638 38.09 -5.42 8.73
N ARG A 639 37.84 -6.56 8.07
CA ARG A 639 38.84 -7.58 7.71
C ARG A 639 39.27 -7.47 6.23
N ASN A 640 38.94 -6.36 5.57
CA ASN A 640 39.17 -6.14 4.14
C ASN A 640 38.51 -7.20 3.23
N LYS A 641 37.33 -7.71 3.64
CA LYS A 641 36.55 -8.70 2.89
C LYS A 641 35.21 -8.12 2.42
N ILE A 642 34.75 -8.60 1.26
CA ILE A 642 33.45 -8.30 0.66
C ILE A 642 32.48 -9.43 1.00
N THR A 643 31.39 -9.09 1.68
CA THR A 643 30.38 -10.06 2.08
C THR A 643 29.44 -10.38 0.93
N LEU A 644 29.36 -11.66 0.56
CA LEU A 644 28.33 -12.26 -0.28
C LEU A 644 27.32 -12.97 0.62
N PHE A 645 26.07 -13.11 0.18
CA PHE A 645 25.02 -13.63 1.03
C PHE A 645 24.41 -14.92 0.49
N SER A 646 24.35 -15.94 1.36
CA SER A 646 23.50 -17.11 1.17
C SER A 646 22.21 -16.92 1.96
N VAL A 647 21.10 -16.64 1.27
CA VAL A 647 19.78 -16.39 1.86
C VAL A 647 18.99 -17.70 1.93
N LEU A 648 18.65 -18.13 3.14
CA LEU A 648 18.07 -19.44 3.41
C LEU A 648 16.55 -19.33 3.59
N ALA A 649 15.79 -19.86 2.63
CA ALA A 649 14.36 -20.12 2.78
C ALA A 649 14.15 -21.40 3.60
N LYS A 650 13.20 -21.42 4.54
CA LYS A 650 12.97 -22.61 5.40
C LYS A 650 12.50 -23.83 4.59
N SER A 651 11.72 -23.59 3.54
CA SER A 651 11.19 -24.59 2.61
C SER A 651 10.86 -23.93 1.26
N ARG A 652 10.38 -24.72 0.30
CA ARG A 652 9.90 -24.18 -0.98
C ARG A 652 8.62 -23.36 -0.79
N GLU A 653 7.74 -23.77 0.10
CA GLU A 653 6.50 -23.05 0.43
C GLU A 653 6.80 -21.70 1.10
N ASP A 654 7.80 -21.66 2.00
CA ASP A 654 8.28 -20.41 2.61
C ASP A 654 8.84 -19.45 1.54
N TRP A 655 9.55 -19.99 0.55
CA TRP A 655 10.00 -19.21 -0.61
C TRP A 655 8.84 -18.67 -1.45
N GLU A 656 7.91 -19.52 -1.91
CA GLU A 656 6.82 -19.08 -2.79
C GLU A 656 5.93 -18.02 -2.10
N ARG A 657 5.74 -18.11 -0.77
CA ARG A 657 5.04 -17.09 0.02
C ARG A 657 5.71 -15.71 -0.04
N HIS A 658 7.04 -15.67 0.00
CA HIS A 658 7.80 -14.42 0.09
C HIS A 658 8.39 -13.95 -1.24
N LYS A 659 8.37 -14.80 -2.28
CA LYS A 659 8.95 -14.53 -3.59
C LYS A 659 8.51 -13.18 -4.17
N PRO A 660 7.21 -12.79 -4.16
CA PRO A 660 6.81 -11.47 -4.66
C PRO A 660 7.52 -10.31 -3.93
N ARG A 661 7.72 -10.45 -2.62
CA ARG A 661 8.40 -9.44 -1.80
C ARG A 661 9.90 -9.42 -2.08
N VAL A 662 10.51 -10.60 -2.31
CA VAL A 662 11.92 -10.70 -2.72
C VAL A 662 12.14 -9.98 -4.05
N GLU A 663 11.27 -10.19 -5.03
CA GLU A 663 11.35 -9.55 -6.35
C GLU A 663 11.28 -8.02 -6.27
N GLN A 664 10.50 -7.48 -5.32
CA GLN A 664 10.41 -6.04 -5.07
C GLN A 664 11.67 -5.42 -4.43
N ILE A 665 12.38 -6.17 -3.58
CA ILE A 665 13.50 -5.61 -2.78
C ILE A 665 14.91 -5.98 -3.30
N ILE A 666 15.03 -7.06 -4.07
CA ILE A 666 16.33 -7.64 -4.43
C ILE A 666 17.23 -6.66 -5.18
N LYS A 667 16.67 -5.88 -6.11
CA LYS A 667 17.45 -4.90 -6.88
C LYS A 667 18.02 -3.81 -5.96
N GLY A 668 17.21 -3.24 -5.07
CA GLY A 668 17.69 -2.22 -4.12
C GLY A 668 18.72 -2.76 -3.13
N ARG A 669 18.57 -4.01 -2.66
CA ARG A 669 19.55 -4.69 -1.80
C ARG A 669 20.90 -4.91 -2.49
N VAL A 670 20.87 -5.39 -3.73
CA VAL A 670 22.08 -5.58 -4.55
C VAL A 670 22.78 -4.25 -4.78
N ILE A 671 22.02 -3.18 -5.06
CA ILE A 671 22.52 -1.82 -5.26
C ILE A 671 23.16 -1.27 -3.99
N GLU A 672 22.47 -1.39 -2.86
CA GLU A 672 22.92 -0.93 -1.55
C GLU A 672 24.24 -1.60 -1.14
N PHE A 673 24.26 -2.93 -1.07
CA PHE A 673 25.44 -3.65 -0.59
C PHE A 673 26.51 -3.88 -1.66
N SER A 674 26.21 -3.55 -2.94
CA SER A 674 27.07 -3.81 -4.09
C SER A 674 27.67 -5.22 -4.08
N THR A 675 26.79 -6.21 -3.94
CA THR A 675 27.15 -7.60 -3.64
C THR A 675 26.32 -8.61 -4.44
N LEU A 676 26.55 -9.91 -4.17
CA LEU A 676 25.79 -11.08 -4.60
C LEU A 676 24.88 -11.58 -3.47
N PHE A 677 23.63 -11.89 -3.82
CA PHE A 677 22.72 -12.70 -3.01
C PHE A 677 22.39 -14.00 -3.75
N VAL A 678 22.47 -15.14 -3.05
CA VAL A 678 22.08 -16.47 -3.56
C VAL A 678 21.01 -17.03 -2.63
N PHE A 679 19.83 -17.33 -3.17
CA PHE A 679 18.69 -17.85 -2.41
C PHE A 679 18.67 -19.36 -2.50
N LEU A 680 18.59 -20.02 -1.35
CA LEU A 680 18.67 -21.46 -1.21
C LEU A 680 17.47 -22.00 -0.45
N ASN A 681 16.98 -23.16 -0.86
CA ASN A 681 16.11 -23.97 -0.02
C ASN A 681 16.96 -24.62 1.08
N LYS A 682 16.75 -24.27 2.35
CA LYS A 682 17.56 -24.78 3.47
C LYS A 682 17.58 -26.31 3.57
N LYS A 683 16.47 -27.00 3.21
CA LYS A 683 16.37 -28.46 3.33
C LYS A 683 17.08 -29.20 2.20
N LYS A 684 16.89 -28.75 0.96
CA LYS A 684 17.40 -29.44 -0.25
C LYS A 684 18.71 -28.85 -0.78
N GLY A 685 19.09 -27.65 -0.33
CA GLY A 685 20.22 -26.90 -0.86
C GLY A 685 19.96 -26.31 -2.25
N ASP A 686 18.83 -26.59 -2.91
CA ASP A 686 18.51 -26.10 -4.26
C ASP A 686 18.56 -24.58 -4.33
N ILE A 687 19.12 -24.07 -5.44
CA ILE A 687 19.10 -22.64 -5.73
C ILE A 687 17.69 -22.27 -6.19
N LEU A 688 17.21 -21.14 -5.67
CA LEU A 688 15.89 -20.60 -5.95
C LEU A 688 15.98 -19.36 -6.84
N LEU A 689 17.00 -18.54 -6.60
CA LEU A 689 17.28 -17.28 -7.28
C LEU A 689 18.72 -16.86 -6.96
N ALA A 690 19.36 -16.10 -7.83
CA ALA A 690 20.54 -15.31 -7.45
C ALA A 690 20.46 -13.91 -8.05
N ALA A 691 21.08 -12.93 -7.40
CA ALA A 691 21.17 -11.58 -7.93
C ALA A 691 22.46 -10.88 -7.54
N TYR A 692 23.06 -10.15 -8.46
CA TYR A 692 24.33 -9.46 -8.23
C TYR A 692 24.43 -8.11 -8.94
N ARG A 693 25.30 -7.23 -8.44
CA ARG A 693 25.58 -5.95 -9.07
C ARG A 693 26.44 -6.18 -10.31
N SER A 694 25.98 -5.70 -11.47
CA SER A 694 26.56 -6.04 -12.77
C SER A 694 27.14 -4.86 -13.56
N SER A 695 27.18 -3.65 -12.98
CA SER A 695 27.77 -2.50 -13.65
C SER A 695 28.27 -1.42 -12.68
N ASN A 696 29.14 -0.54 -13.18
CA ASN A 696 29.53 0.70 -12.49
C ASN A 696 28.31 1.59 -12.23
N TYR A 697 27.31 1.51 -13.10
CA TYR A 697 26.03 2.22 -13.00
C TYR A 697 24.98 1.51 -12.11
N LYS A 698 25.45 0.67 -11.19
CA LYS A 698 24.65 -0.06 -10.18
C LYS A 698 23.47 -0.83 -10.79
N SER A 699 23.60 -1.32 -12.03
CA SER A 699 22.64 -2.27 -12.59
C SER A 699 22.69 -3.58 -11.80
N SER A 700 21.56 -4.25 -11.68
CA SER A 700 21.45 -5.57 -11.06
C SER A 700 21.12 -6.61 -12.12
N ARG A 701 21.70 -7.80 -11.99
CA ARG A 701 21.35 -8.98 -12.77
C ARG A 701 20.80 -10.05 -11.86
N ILE A 702 19.86 -10.82 -12.39
CA ILE A 702 19.16 -11.88 -11.68
C ILE A 702 19.28 -13.15 -12.50
N PHE A 703 19.54 -14.26 -11.81
CA PHE A 703 19.65 -15.59 -12.38
C PHE A 703 18.61 -16.50 -11.74
N PHE A 704 18.07 -17.39 -12.55
CA PHE A 704 17.18 -18.45 -12.13
C PHE A 704 17.93 -19.80 -12.04
N PRO A 705 17.35 -20.80 -11.35
CA PRO A 705 18.06 -22.03 -11.01
C PRO A 705 18.64 -22.81 -12.19
N TYR A 706 18.01 -22.75 -13.37
CA TYR A 706 18.45 -23.47 -14.58
C TYR A 706 19.77 -22.95 -15.16
N HIS A 707 20.26 -21.79 -14.72
CA HIS A 707 21.56 -21.25 -15.10
C HIS A 707 22.69 -21.69 -14.17
N PHE A 708 22.42 -22.53 -13.15
CA PHE A 708 23.43 -22.96 -12.19
C PHE A 708 24.25 -24.17 -12.70
N PRO A 709 25.60 -24.17 -12.55
CA PRO A 709 26.45 -23.12 -11.99
C PRO A 709 26.51 -21.87 -12.88
N PHE A 710 26.46 -20.69 -12.28
CA PHE A 710 26.45 -19.43 -13.03
C PHE A 710 27.75 -18.65 -12.83
N ARG A 711 28.13 -17.90 -13.87
CA ARG A 711 29.26 -16.97 -13.85
C ARG A 711 28.77 -15.57 -13.50
N ILE A 712 29.54 -14.81 -12.72
CA ILE A 712 29.26 -13.40 -12.44
C ILE A 712 30.49 -12.54 -12.66
N ASP A 713 30.29 -11.29 -13.07
CA ASP A 713 31.37 -10.32 -13.21
C ASP A 713 31.77 -9.75 -11.84
N LYS A 714 32.95 -10.14 -11.34
CA LYS A 714 33.43 -9.75 -10.01
C LYS A 714 33.80 -8.27 -9.91
N ARG A 715 34.02 -7.58 -11.04
CA ARG A 715 34.50 -6.18 -11.05
C ARG A 715 33.58 -5.23 -10.30
N PHE A 716 32.29 -5.53 -10.27
CA PHE A 716 31.24 -4.66 -9.72
C PHE A 716 30.78 -5.07 -8.31
N LEU A 717 31.33 -6.15 -7.76
CA LEU A 717 31.16 -6.51 -6.36
C LEU A 717 32.10 -5.64 -5.53
N LYS A 718 31.61 -4.47 -5.10
CA LYS A 718 32.40 -3.47 -4.36
C LYS A 718 32.13 -3.48 -2.85
N GLY A 719 31.11 -4.22 -2.39
CA GLY A 719 30.74 -4.27 -0.99
C GLY A 719 30.34 -2.89 -0.42
N MET A 720 30.51 -2.76 0.90
CA MET A 720 30.12 -1.56 1.67
C MET A 720 30.85 -0.29 1.24
N GLU A 721 32.07 -0.41 0.71
CA GLU A 721 32.86 0.74 0.26
C GLU A 721 32.08 1.60 -0.75
N SER A 722 31.29 0.95 -1.60
CA SER A 722 30.45 1.64 -2.59
C SER A 722 29.41 2.61 -2.03
N ILE A 723 29.06 2.49 -0.75
CA ILE A 723 28.06 3.32 -0.09
C ILE A 723 28.71 4.59 0.45
N PHE A 724 29.89 4.48 1.04
CA PHE A 724 30.48 5.58 1.83
C PHE A 724 31.75 6.16 1.24
N LYS A 725 32.34 5.58 0.19
CA LYS A 725 33.59 6.06 -0.42
C LYS A 725 33.55 7.56 -0.73
N ILE A 726 32.45 8.01 -1.33
CA ILE A 726 32.23 9.42 -1.69
C ILE A 726 32.08 10.30 -0.43
N SER A 727 31.67 9.73 0.70
CA SER A 727 31.54 10.44 1.98
C SER A 727 32.84 10.51 2.80
N PHE A 728 33.94 9.90 2.34
CA PHE A 728 35.23 9.79 3.03
C PHE A 728 36.41 10.34 2.21
N ASP A 729 36.23 11.41 1.45
CA ASP A 729 37.32 12.08 0.73
C ASP A 729 38.51 12.41 1.68
N ASN A 730 39.73 12.38 1.14
CA ASN A 730 41.03 12.33 1.84
C ASN A 730 41.31 13.50 2.79
N ARG A 731 40.50 14.57 2.74
CA ARG A 731 40.65 15.77 3.58
C ARG A 731 39.62 15.86 4.70
N LYS A 732 38.74 14.87 4.83
CA LYS A 732 37.59 14.95 5.74
C LYS A 732 37.26 13.61 6.41
N ARG A 733 37.53 13.63 7.72
CA ARG A 733 36.75 13.05 8.81
C ARG A 733 37.09 11.65 9.32
N ASN A 734 36.94 11.56 10.64
CA ASN A 734 37.18 10.41 11.50
C ASN A 734 36.33 9.19 11.07
N LYS A 735 36.88 8.32 10.21
CA LYS A 735 36.24 7.08 9.74
C LYS A 735 35.74 6.22 10.91
N GLU A 736 36.49 6.19 12.01
CA GLU A 736 36.10 5.48 13.22
C GLU A 736 34.79 6.03 13.80
N LEU A 737 34.63 7.36 13.90
CA LEU A 737 33.41 8.00 14.36
C LEU A 737 32.21 7.67 13.47
N TYR A 738 32.37 7.68 12.16
CA TYR A 738 31.31 7.27 11.24
C TYR A 738 30.84 5.84 11.54
N PHE A 739 31.76 4.88 11.59
CA PHE A 739 31.41 3.48 11.85
C PHE A 739 30.92 3.25 13.28
N LYS A 740 31.36 4.04 14.26
CA LYS A 740 30.81 4.07 15.62
C LYS A 740 29.33 4.47 15.60
N ARG A 741 28.95 5.50 14.83
CA ARG A 741 27.56 5.95 14.70
C ARG A 741 26.69 4.96 13.93
N ILE A 742 27.22 4.36 12.86
CA ILE A 742 26.55 3.24 12.17
C ILE A 742 26.32 2.07 13.12
N SER A 743 27.31 1.71 13.93
CA SER A 743 27.17 0.63 14.93
C SER A 743 26.11 0.97 15.98
N LYS A 744 26.03 2.25 16.41
CA LYS A 744 24.96 2.73 17.31
C LYS A 744 23.57 2.59 16.67
N MET A 745 23.42 2.89 15.38
CA MET A 745 22.18 2.70 14.63
C MET A 745 21.77 1.22 14.58
N ILE A 746 22.69 0.32 14.24
CA ILE A 746 22.44 -1.13 14.21
C ILE A 746 21.98 -1.63 15.57
N ASN A 747 22.70 -1.28 16.64
CA ASN A 747 22.38 -1.73 17.99
C ASN A 747 21.00 -1.22 18.46
N TYR A 748 20.64 0.02 18.12
CA TYR A 748 19.32 0.56 18.41
C TYR A 748 18.21 -0.25 17.73
N LEU A 749 18.36 -0.56 16.45
CA LEU A 749 17.38 -1.35 15.69
C LEU A 749 17.23 -2.77 16.24
N GLN A 750 18.34 -3.42 16.61
CA GLN A 750 18.30 -4.76 17.19
C GLN A 750 17.59 -4.80 18.56
N ARG A 751 17.68 -3.72 19.35
CA ARG A 751 17.00 -3.61 20.65
C ARG A 751 15.51 -3.31 20.53
N ASN A 752 15.08 -2.66 19.44
CA ASN A 752 13.70 -2.20 19.23
C ASN A 752 12.94 -3.07 18.21
N GLU A 753 13.39 -4.30 17.99
CA GLU A 753 12.87 -5.16 16.93
C GLU A 753 11.35 -5.39 17.04
N GLN A 754 10.82 -5.54 18.26
CA GLN A 754 9.41 -5.81 18.51
C GLN A 754 8.47 -4.68 18.03
N ILE A 755 8.92 -3.41 18.11
CA ILE A 755 8.14 -2.22 17.71
C ILE A 755 7.92 -2.15 16.19
N ILE A 756 8.76 -2.83 15.41
CA ILE A 756 8.72 -2.74 13.94
C ILE A 756 7.84 -3.83 13.33
N PHE A 757 7.53 -4.88 14.08
CA PHE A 757 6.72 -6.03 13.65
C PHE A 757 5.35 -6.13 14.33
N SER A 758 5.09 -5.31 15.36
CA SER A 758 3.75 -4.95 15.85
C SER A 758 3.07 -3.98 14.89
#